data_AF-A0A1Y2BI37-F1
#
_entry.id   AF-A0A1Y2BI37-F1
#
_cell.length_a   1.000
_cell.length_b   1.000
_cell.length_c   1.000
_cell.angle_alpha   90.00
_cell.angle_beta   90.00
_cell.angle_gamma   90.00
#
_symmetry.space_group_name_H-M   'P 1'
#
loop_
_entity.id
_entity.type
_entity.pdbx_description
1 polymer ?
#
loop_
_entity_poly.entity_id
_entity_poly.type
_entity_poly.pdbx_seq_one_letter_code
_entity_poly.pdbx_strand_id
1 'polypeptide(L)'
;MNNYFFSLIVLIFLNCVSFVHSENSYYIVAILRNKSDKYYYKESQTVRNKIDELVNDRMNDIYDVIEKMKETYALENGELDEKLDELESLPKEKRNEQRKKFLFLNKQDNGLYKRSLELNKSDNSTSSDYIPFESNLVMHITDVLNYKLVNAYLSDETAKTVCNMKNVLYCKKNEKLNIIRNDQMDTHEEVKLNLNKRSEDFFNKHNKPEYYNIEAIKRETGWKKVSVQDVQDIKDIPSNYSFKHLPLISQSPYYYEGKHIDNNYYYPSSAGQGIDIYAIDGGLIANHIDFDTYEGTPFERTVTCDALATEKGIIETTEEQKKNCTYKEGYYPFHGIMDLSVAGGKYSGVAKKANLHMITCDNFLVSTYYALGYIKEHATPHRTVVNLSLGWPYYLKLVDDMLKALNEQGIVIIDAAGNENRNICESKESSNFSSFSGYRQSITVGSINNAINENGYFKAYNSNYGDCVDIFAPAEVTCANFTNDYSETFVETGGTSCAAPIVSGIAALIMSESSFNYTTETMREKLLQLSFKDAINNLENIQTINTPNYYANNGKRSIYSPDDTSVKCGSGVNSSCSSGCCSKEGECISFENDPWEKCLIENGCQSEFGYCTTVEKAIEECEEEVKENEECQFEIKEDMNESETLSKGEIFKSDKCQTFYKRQFANQSVCSIAKKYKSFGFIDNYNKTIYVNSNSKYNNVRLKNIVFNYNECYNYSIPDNINGEELKKKCEKIYTNKCFQFITIINEEYGKYSVSMKSIFENYYNKINNCSKVCWSLKFGYPCCINTNNIEYEDNDGKWGIEDDHWCGITN
;
A
#
# COMPACT_ATOMS: atom_id res chain seq x y z
N MET A 1 41.78 65.22 27.96
CA MET A 1 41.04 63.94 28.13
C MET A 1 39.77 63.84 27.25
N ASN A 2 39.69 64.55 26.10
CA ASN A 2 38.48 64.57 25.26
C ASN A 2 38.61 63.91 23.87
N ASN A 3 39.76 63.31 23.53
CA ASN A 3 39.94 62.66 22.22
C ASN A 3 39.80 61.12 22.23
N TYR A 4 39.74 60.49 23.40
CA TYR A 4 39.58 59.02 23.49
C TYR A 4 38.12 58.56 23.49
N PHE A 5 37.18 59.44 23.88
CA PHE A 5 35.75 59.10 23.90
C PHE A 5 35.12 59.12 22.50
N PHE A 6 35.62 59.96 21.59
CA PHE A 6 35.08 60.04 20.22
C PHE A 6 35.55 58.87 19.34
N SER A 7 36.79 58.40 19.49
CA SER A 7 37.27 57.20 18.79
C SER A 7 36.59 55.91 19.26
N LEU A 8 36.22 55.80 20.54
CA LEU A 8 35.53 54.61 21.05
C LEU A 8 34.08 54.52 20.55
N ILE A 9 33.39 55.65 20.41
CA ILE A 9 32.02 55.69 19.88
C ILE A 9 31.98 55.39 18.37
N VAL A 10 32.99 55.81 17.61
CA VAL A 10 33.11 55.46 16.17
C VAL A 10 33.46 53.97 15.98
N LEU A 11 34.28 53.38 16.84
CA LEU A 11 34.58 51.93 16.82
C LEU A 11 33.41 51.05 17.28
N ILE A 12 32.54 51.55 18.17
CA ILE A 12 31.32 50.84 18.58
C ILE A 12 30.22 50.98 17.52
N PHE A 13 30.12 52.13 16.82
CA PHE A 13 29.19 52.25 15.69
C PHE A 13 29.63 51.45 14.44
N LEU A 14 30.93 51.22 14.24
CA LEU A 14 31.44 50.34 13.18
C LEU A 14 31.25 48.84 13.50
N ASN A 15 31.14 48.45 14.78
CA ASN A 15 30.86 47.07 15.21
C ASN A 15 29.38 46.79 15.55
N CYS A 16 28.50 47.79 15.41
CA CYS A 16 27.05 47.64 15.58
C CYS A 16 26.28 47.65 14.24
N VAL A 17 26.97 47.37 13.12
CA VAL A 17 26.28 46.72 12.00
C VAL A 17 26.18 45.26 12.40
N SER A 18 25.09 44.92 13.10
CA SER A 18 24.62 43.55 13.09
C SER A 18 24.30 43.28 11.62
N PHE A 19 25.24 42.64 10.91
CA PHE A 19 24.91 41.97 9.67
C PHE A 19 23.80 41.01 10.05
N VAL A 20 22.57 41.36 9.65
CA VAL A 20 21.50 40.39 9.54
C VAL A 20 22.01 39.42 8.49
N HIS A 21 22.60 38.32 8.95
CA HIS A 21 23.19 37.33 8.06
C HIS A 21 22.02 36.72 7.29
N SER A 22 21.95 37.01 6.00
CA SER A 22 20.89 36.53 5.13
C SER A 22 21.17 35.08 4.76
N GLU A 23 20.16 34.23 4.86
CA GLU A 23 20.28 32.85 4.43
C GLU A 23 20.05 32.78 2.92
N ASN A 24 21.13 32.81 2.13
CA ASN A 24 21.05 32.67 0.68
C ASN A 24 20.48 31.30 0.31
N SER A 25 19.49 31.27 -0.56
CA SER A 25 18.79 30.03 -0.90
C SER A 25 18.18 30.09 -2.29
N TYR A 26 17.86 28.93 -2.84
CA TYR A 26 17.01 28.87 -4.01
C TYR A 26 15.55 29.20 -3.64
N TYR A 27 14.86 29.90 -4.52
CA TYR A 27 13.44 30.22 -4.43
C TYR A 27 12.75 29.80 -5.72
N ILE A 28 11.61 29.14 -5.57
CA ILE A 28 10.72 28.78 -6.67
C ILE A 28 9.80 29.97 -6.92
N VAL A 29 9.94 30.59 -8.10
CA VAL A 29 9.20 31.78 -8.51
C VAL A 29 8.16 31.38 -9.55
N ALA A 30 6.88 31.58 -9.23
CA ALA A 30 5.77 31.33 -10.16
C ALA A 30 5.47 32.58 -10.98
N ILE A 31 5.61 32.51 -12.31
CA ILE A 31 5.42 33.63 -13.23
C ILE A 31 4.15 33.41 -14.06
N LEU A 32 3.20 34.33 -13.92
CA LEU A 32 1.91 34.32 -14.62
C LEU A 32 1.79 35.52 -15.56
N ARG A 33 1.52 35.26 -16.84
CA ARG A 33 1.29 36.31 -17.85
C ARG A 33 -0.08 36.98 -17.66
N ASN A 34 -1.16 36.20 -17.76
CA ASN A 34 -2.52 36.68 -17.58
C ASN A 34 -3.39 35.59 -16.94
N LYS A 35 -4.30 36.00 -16.04
CA LYS A 35 -5.28 35.10 -15.41
C LYS A 35 -6.23 34.43 -16.42
N SER A 36 -6.45 35.06 -17.58
CA SER A 36 -7.29 34.51 -18.64
C SER A 36 -6.61 33.44 -19.50
N ASP A 37 -5.29 33.26 -19.36
CA ASP A 37 -4.57 32.23 -20.10
C ASP A 37 -5.03 30.84 -19.62
N LYS A 38 -5.26 29.95 -20.59
CA LYS A 38 -5.52 28.53 -20.38
C LYS A 38 -4.24 27.84 -19.92
N TYR A 39 -4.34 26.54 -19.65
CA TYR A 39 -3.16 25.74 -19.38
C TYR A 39 -2.18 25.81 -20.54
N TYR A 40 -0.89 25.88 -20.25
CA TYR A 40 0.15 26.17 -21.24
C TYR A 40 0.08 25.23 -22.46
N TYR A 41 -0.12 23.93 -22.24
CA TYR A 41 -0.25 22.95 -23.32
C TYR A 41 -1.58 23.04 -24.11
N LYS A 42 -2.63 23.63 -23.53
CA LYS A 42 -3.93 23.89 -24.19
C LYS A 42 -3.96 25.24 -24.94
N GLU A 43 -2.91 26.04 -24.82
CA GLU A 43 -2.84 27.34 -25.48
C GLU A 43 -2.49 27.25 -26.97
N SER A 44 -2.76 28.33 -27.70
CA SER A 44 -2.24 28.46 -29.07
C SER A 44 -0.72 28.65 -29.05
N GLN A 45 -0.02 28.25 -30.11
CA GLN A 45 1.43 28.46 -30.20
C GLN A 45 1.81 29.95 -30.04
N THR A 46 1.01 30.86 -30.60
CA THR A 46 1.22 32.31 -30.46
C THR A 46 1.11 32.78 -29.01
N VAL A 47 0.20 32.21 -28.23
CA VAL A 47 0.06 32.53 -26.81
C VAL A 47 1.21 31.91 -26.01
N ARG A 48 1.58 30.66 -26.26
CA ARG A 48 2.74 30.01 -25.63
C ARG A 48 4.02 30.83 -25.83
N ASN A 49 4.32 31.24 -27.07
CA ASN A 49 5.48 32.08 -27.38
C ASN A 49 5.50 33.38 -26.57
N LYS A 50 4.33 34.02 -26.37
CA LYS A 50 4.22 35.24 -25.55
C LYS A 50 4.37 34.98 -24.05
N ILE A 51 3.98 33.80 -23.57
CA ILE A 51 4.23 33.37 -22.18
C ILE A 51 5.73 33.17 -21.99
N ASP A 52 6.37 32.46 -22.91
CA ASP A 52 7.79 32.18 -22.94
C ASP A 52 8.65 33.44 -22.96
N GLU A 53 8.32 34.38 -23.86
CA GLU A 53 8.98 35.68 -23.94
C GLU A 53 8.87 36.46 -22.63
N LEU A 54 7.68 36.51 -22.01
CA LEU A 54 7.49 37.18 -20.72
C LEU A 54 8.31 36.50 -19.61
N VAL A 55 8.30 35.17 -19.55
CA VAL A 55 9.03 34.42 -18.52
C VAL A 55 10.53 34.71 -18.63
N ASN A 56 11.09 34.68 -19.85
CA ASN A 56 12.49 35.04 -20.08
C ASN A 56 12.81 36.49 -19.70
N ASP A 57 11.89 37.42 -20.00
CA ASP A 57 12.02 38.81 -19.58
C ASP A 57 12.02 38.96 -18.05
N ARG A 58 11.18 38.19 -17.34
CA ARG A 58 11.18 38.17 -15.87
C ARG A 58 12.43 37.51 -15.31
N MET A 59 12.99 36.50 -15.96
CA MET A 59 14.28 35.92 -15.57
C MET A 59 15.43 36.93 -15.71
N ASN A 60 15.43 37.75 -16.76
CA ASN A 60 16.38 38.87 -16.89
C ASN A 60 16.22 39.89 -15.76
N ASP A 61 14.98 40.30 -15.46
CA ASP A 61 14.73 41.24 -14.38
C ASP A 61 15.16 40.68 -13.01
N ILE A 62 14.96 39.38 -12.76
CA ILE A 62 15.45 38.70 -11.55
C ILE A 62 16.98 38.75 -11.52
N TYR A 63 17.64 38.41 -12.62
CA TYR A 63 19.10 38.45 -12.74
C TYR A 63 19.66 39.85 -12.43
N ASP A 64 19.00 40.91 -12.92
CA ASP A 64 19.36 42.30 -12.65
C ASP A 64 19.19 42.68 -11.18
N VAL A 65 18.18 42.14 -10.50
CA VAL A 65 18.01 42.32 -9.05
C VAL A 65 19.17 41.67 -8.29
N ILE A 66 19.56 40.45 -8.67
CA ILE A 66 20.70 39.73 -8.07
C ILE A 66 21.98 40.55 -8.26
N GLU A 67 22.27 41.00 -9.49
CA GLU A 67 23.47 41.80 -9.80
C GLU A 67 23.50 43.12 -9.03
N LYS A 68 22.38 43.85 -8.98
CA LYS A 68 22.28 45.14 -8.30
C LYS A 68 22.41 45.02 -6.78
N MET A 69 21.99 43.89 -6.21
CA MET A 69 21.95 43.65 -4.77
C MET A 69 22.97 42.59 -4.32
N LYS A 70 24.04 42.36 -5.08
CA LYS A 70 25.03 41.31 -4.81
C LYS A 70 25.65 41.38 -3.41
N GLU A 71 25.81 42.58 -2.85
CA GLU A 71 26.33 42.78 -1.49
C GLU A 71 25.45 42.15 -0.41
N THR A 72 24.18 41.86 -0.71
CA THR A 72 23.25 41.19 0.21
C THR A 72 23.45 39.68 0.30
N TYR A 73 24.45 39.12 -0.40
CA TYR A 73 24.76 37.68 -0.40
C TYR A 73 26.01 37.35 0.41
N ALA A 74 26.52 38.27 1.22
CA ALA A 74 27.68 38.03 2.06
C ALA A 74 27.41 36.90 3.07
N LEU A 75 28.33 35.94 3.15
CA LEU A 75 28.33 34.84 4.10
C LEU A 75 28.81 35.30 5.49
N GLU A 76 28.75 34.41 6.49
CA GLU A 76 29.22 34.70 7.87
C GLU A 76 30.69 35.12 7.96
N ASN A 77 31.52 34.65 7.02
CA ASN A 77 32.93 35.04 6.93
C ASN A 77 33.14 36.41 6.26
N GLY A 78 32.07 37.09 5.83
CA GLY A 78 32.10 38.38 5.12
C GLY A 78 32.45 38.28 3.63
N GLU A 79 32.72 37.09 3.11
CA GLU A 79 32.94 36.88 1.68
C GLU A 79 31.60 36.76 0.94
N LEU A 80 31.57 37.15 -0.33
CA LEU A 80 30.40 36.90 -1.18
C LEU A 80 30.28 35.41 -1.45
N ASP A 81 29.04 34.94 -1.52
CA ASP A 81 28.72 33.58 -1.91
C ASP A 81 29.33 33.24 -3.28
N GLU A 82 30.11 32.15 -3.35
CA GLU A 82 30.80 31.68 -4.56
C GLU A 82 29.88 31.47 -5.76
N LYS A 83 28.58 31.22 -5.54
CA LYS A 83 27.60 31.11 -6.62
C LYS A 83 27.49 32.40 -7.44
N LEU A 84 27.82 33.54 -6.85
CA LEU A 84 27.82 34.83 -7.54
C LEU A 84 29.01 35.01 -8.51
N ASP A 85 29.99 34.10 -8.52
CA ASP A 85 31.12 34.14 -9.46
C ASP A 85 30.63 34.13 -10.92
N GLU A 86 29.43 33.57 -11.18
CA GLU A 86 28.76 33.64 -12.48
C GLU A 86 28.63 35.08 -13.00
N LEU A 87 28.31 36.04 -12.12
CA LEU A 87 28.17 37.47 -12.44
C LEU A 87 29.49 38.08 -12.92
N GLU A 88 30.62 37.51 -12.53
CA GLU A 88 31.96 37.96 -12.94
C GLU A 88 32.47 37.23 -14.19
N SER A 89 31.90 36.06 -14.51
CA SER A 89 32.34 35.18 -15.61
C SER A 89 31.74 35.49 -17.01
N LEU A 90 30.74 36.37 -17.12
CA LEU A 90 30.06 36.71 -18.38
C LEU A 90 30.55 38.01 -19.01
N PRO A 91 30.39 38.22 -20.33
CA PRO A 91 30.84 39.42 -21.02
C PRO A 91 29.93 40.61 -20.66
N LYS A 92 30.12 41.21 -19.47
CA LYS A 92 29.54 42.49 -19.06
C LYS A 92 29.66 43.56 -20.16
N GLU A 93 30.73 43.49 -20.94
CA GLU A 93 30.98 44.33 -22.12
C GLU A 93 29.91 44.14 -23.21
N LYS A 94 29.53 42.91 -23.58
CA LYS A 94 28.52 42.67 -24.65
C LYS A 94 27.10 43.07 -24.27
N ARG A 95 26.73 42.94 -22.98
CA ARG A 95 25.38 43.28 -22.48
C ARG A 95 25.18 44.80 -22.45
N ASN A 96 26.18 45.54 -21.97
CA ASN A 96 26.14 47.00 -21.86
C ASN A 96 26.40 47.72 -23.20
N GLU A 97 27.28 47.20 -24.06
CA GLU A 97 27.57 47.82 -25.36
C GLU A 97 26.43 47.67 -26.39
N GLN A 98 25.62 46.59 -26.31
CA GLN A 98 24.57 46.29 -27.31
C GLN A 98 23.13 46.33 -26.77
N ARG A 99 22.90 46.63 -25.49
CA ARG A 99 21.57 46.54 -24.82
C ARG A 99 20.85 45.20 -25.06
N LYS A 100 21.59 44.09 -25.12
CA LYS A 100 21.03 42.75 -25.37
C LYS A 100 20.61 42.08 -24.07
N LYS A 101 19.51 41.33 -24.10
CA LYS A 101 19.02 40.53 -22.97
C LYS A 101 19.60 39.12 -23.02
N PHE A 102 19.56 38.39 -21.91
CA PHE A 102 19.86 36.96 -21.92
C PHE A 102 18.66 36.15 -22.41
N LEU A 103 18.93 35.12 -23.19
CA LEU A 103 18.01 34.03 -23.44
C LEU A 103 18.41 32.89 -22.52
N PHE A 104 17.70 32.73 -21.41
CA PHE A 104 17.96 31.64 -20.47
C PHE A 104 17.61 30.33 -21.16
N LEU A 105 18.60 29.43 -21.23
CA LEU A 105 18.41 28.14 -21.87
C LEU A 105 17.76 27.17 -20.88
N ASN A 106 16.68 26.52 -21.30
CA ASN A 106 16.11 25.42 -20.55
C ASN A 106 16.93 24.15 -20.86
N LYS A 107 17.58 23.57 -19.84
CA LYS A 107 18.37 22.34 -19.97
C LYS A 107 17.50 21.12 -20.36
N GLN A 108 16.19 21.18 -20.14
CA GLN A 108 15.23 20.12 -20.51
C GLN A 108 14.76 20.20 -21.96
N ASP A 109 14.88 21.37 -22.61
CA ASP A 109 14.28 21.56 -23.92
C ASP A 109 15.27 21.14 -25.02
N ASN A 110 14.92 20.10 -25.79
CA ASN A 110 15.63 19.55 -26.97
C ASN A 110 15.71 20.53 -28.17
N GLY A 111 15.82 21.84 -27.91
CA GLY A 111 15.98 22.89 -28.91
C GLY A 111 14.67 23.43 -29.49
N LEU A 112 13.49 23.10 -28.95
CA LEU A 112 12.20 23.65 -29.37
C LEU A 112 12.06 25.12 -28.94
N TYR A 113 12.50 25.48 -27.74
CA TYR A 113 12.55 26.88 -27.30
C TYR A 113 13.39 27.76 -28.24
N LYS A 114 14.58 27.27 -28.61
CA LYS A 114 15.49 27.92 -29.56
C LYS A 114 14.84 28.07 -30.94
N ARG A 115 14.20 27.02 -31.47
CA ARG A 115 13.46 27.08 -32.76
C ARG A 115 12.25 28.01 -32.71
N SER A 116 11.49 28.05 -31.62
CA SER A 116 10.27 28.88 -31.52
C SER A 116 10.59 30.38 -31.55
N LEU A 117 11.71 30.78 -30.96
CA LEU A 117 12.19 32.16 -30.95
C LEU A 117 12.92 32.52 -32.26
N GLU A 118 13.61 31.56 -32.89
CA GLU A 118 14.21 31.73 -34.23
C GLU A 118 13.14 31.84 -35.34
N LEU A 119 12.03 31.07 -35.26
CA LEU A 119 10.93 31.08 -36.24
C LEU A 119 10.15 32.42 -36.29
N ASN A 120 10.10 33.16 -35.18
CA ASN A 120 9.46 34.48 -35.12
C ASN A 120 10.26 35.58 -35.85
N LYS A 121 11.48 35.30 -36.35
CA LYS A 121 12.32 36.28 -37.05
C LYS A 121 12.34 36.14 -38.58
N SER A 122 11.45 35.35 -39.17
CA SER A 122 11.35 35.24 -40.64
C SER A 122 10.84 36.51 -41.34
N ASP A 123 10.45 37.55 -40.60
CA ASP A 123 10.25 38.91 -41.12
C ASP A 123 11.45 39.82 -40.80
N ASN A 124 12.35 39.93 -41.78
CA ASN A 124 13.36 40.99 -41.98
C ASN A 124 13.65 41.94 -40.80
N SER A 125 14.43 41.52 -39.80
CA SER A 125 15.22 42.46 -38.99
C SER A 125 16.51 41.84 -38.41
N THR A 126 17.56 42.64 -38.46
CA THR A 126 18.98 42.38 -38.16
C THR A 126 19.27 41.98 -36.70
N SER A 127 20.21 41.04 -36.48
CA SER A 127 20.88 40.70 -35.18
C SER A 127 19.96 40.14 -34.07
N SER A 128 20.34 39.04 -33.39
CA SER A 128 19.57 38.55 -32.23
C SER A 128 19.69 39.52 -31.03
N ASP A 129 18.55 39.98 -30.49
CA ASP A 129 18.47 40.82 -29.29
C ASP A 129 18.78 40.05 -28.00
N TYR A 130 18.91 38.73 -28.12
CA TYR A 130 19.22 37.85 -27.01
C TYR A 130 20.59 37.17 -27.17
N ILE A 131 21.24 36.97 -26.03
CA ILE A 131 22.46 36.18 -25.85
C ILE A 131 22.07 34.87 -25.16
N PRO A 132 22.20 33.69 -25.81
CA PRO A 132 21.99 32.40 -25.17
C PRO A 132 22.84 32.26 -23.91
N PHE A 133 22.23 31.85 -22.81
CA PHE A 133 22.87 31.87 -21.51
C PHE A 133 22.37 30.74 -20.61
N GLU A 134 23.30 29.97 -20.06
CA GLU A 134 23.05 28.98 -19.02
C GLU A 134 23.46 29.57 -17.68
N SER A 135 22.49 29.74 -16.79
CA SER A 135 22.69 30.31 -15.45
C SER A 135 22.47 29.25 -14.39
N ASN A 136 23.28 29.29 -13.34
CA ASN A 136 23.07 28.61 -12.06
C ASN A 136 22.33 29.51 -11.06
N LEU A 137 22.22 30.83 -11.33
CA LEU A 137 21.49 31.77 -10.50
C LEU A 137 20.00 31.83 -10.85
N VAL A 138 19.62 31.70 -12.12
CA VAL A 138 18.22 31.77 -12.59
C VAL A 138 17.95 30.71 -13.64
N MET A 139 17.15 29.69 -13.31
CA MET A 139 16.93 28.49 -14.13
C MET A 139 15.44 28.24 -14.39
N HIS A 140 15.12 27.69 -15.56
CA HIS A 140 13.78 27.16 -15.83
C HIS A 140 13.51 25.90 -14.97
N ILE A 141 12.28 25.73 -14.50
CA ILE A 141 11.83 24.47 -13.87
C ILE A 141 10.87 23.73 -14.81
N THR A 142 9.61 24.18 -14.90
CA THR A 142 8.59 23.60 -15.79
C THR A 142 7.38 24.54 -15.85
N ASP A 143 6.51 24.39 -16.85
CA ASP A 143 5.16 24.95 -16.77
C ASP A 143 4.26 24.11 -15.86
N VAL A 144 3.24 24.71 -15.26
CA VAL A 144 2.25 23.97 -14.48
C VAL A 144 0.90 24.09 -15.19
N LEU A 145 -0.07 24.75 -14.59
CA LEU A 145 -1.35 25.05 -15.24
C LEU A 145 -1.14 26.17 -16.26
N ASN A 146 -1.43 27.42 -15.89
CA ASN A 146 -1.31 28.59 -16.75
C ASN A 146 -0.13 29.52 -16.40
N TYR A 147 0.81 29.04 -15.57
CA TYR A 147 2.00 29.77 -15.16
C TYR A 147 3.24 28.89 -15.30
N LYS A 148 4.43 29.51 -15.35
CA LYS A 148 5.72 28.82 -15.39
C LYS A 148 6.49 29.01 -14.08
N LEU A 149 7.30 28.02 -13.76
CA LEU A 149 8.19 28.03 -12.61
C LEU A 149 9.63 28.31 -13.03
N VAL A 150 10.29 29.13 -12.21
CA VAL A 150 11.71 29.48 -12.32
C VAL A 150 12.36 29.24 -10.97
N ASN A 151 13.56 28.67 -10.96
CA ASN A 151 14.39 28.56 -9.77
C ASN A 151 15.36 29.74 -9.74
N ALA A 152 15.37 30.54 -8.68
CA ALA A 152 16.23 31.70 -8.55
C ALA A 152 17.04 31.64 -7.24
N TYR A 153 18.35 31.90 -7.29
CA TYR A 153 19.21 31.96 -6.12
C TYR A 153 19.16 33.36 -5.50
N LEU A 154 18.47 33.48 -4.37
CA LEU A 154 18.13 34.75 -3.73
C LEU A 154 18.61 34.80 -2.28
N SER A 155 19.17 35.95 -1.90
CA SER A 155 19.24 36.38 -0.50
C SER A 155 17.85 36.74 0.01
N ASP A 156 17.64 36.82 1.32
CA ASP A 156 16.33 37.21 1.88
C ASP A 156 15.88 38.61 1.42
N GLU A 157 16.81 39.54 1.18
CA GLU A 157 16.50 40.88 0.69
C GLU A 157 16.15 40.91 -0.81
N THR A 158 16.86 40.14 -1.63
CA THR A 158 16.50 40.00 -3.05
C THR A 158 15.19 39.24 -3.23
N ALA A 159 14.91 38.24 -2.39
CA ALA A 159 13.63 37.53 -2.38
C ALA A 159 12.45 38.49 -2.13
N LYS A 160 12.54 39.40 -1.14
CA LYS A 160 11.50 40.43 -0.92
C LYS A 160 11.24 41.27 -2.17
N THR A 161 12.28 41.58 -2.93
CA THR A 161 12.16 42.37 -4.16
C THR A 161 11.53 41.54 -5.28
N VAL A 162 12.08 40.36 -5.55
CA VAL A 162 11.64 39.46 -6.63
C VAL A 162 10.18 39.05 -6.46
N CYS A 163 9.78 38.69 -5.24
CA CYS A 163 8.45 38.18 -4.97
C CYS A 163 7.34 39.24 -5.08
N ASN A 164 7.69 40.52 -5.15
CA ASN A 164 6.78 41.63 -5.38
C ASN A 164 6.84 42.17 -6.83
N MET A 165 7.62 41.54 -7.71
CA MET A 165 7.71 41.95 -9.11
C MET A 165 6.39 41.72 -9.86
N LYS A 166 6.13 42.57 -10.85
CA LYS A 166 4.99 42.41 -11.75
C LYS A 166 5.07 41.03 -12.43
N ASN A 167 3.93 40.34 -12.54
CA ASN A 167 3.79 39.00 -13.11
C ASN A 167 4.34 37.85 -12.24
N VAL A 168 4.92 38.12 -11.07
CA VAL A 168 5.18 37.08 -10.08
C VAL A 168 3.90 36.82 -9.30
N LEU A 169 3.44 35.57 -9.33
CA LEU A 169 2.22 35.14 -8.65
C LEU A 169 2.49 34.82 -7.19
N TYR A 170 3.59 34.12 -6.91
CA TYR A 170 4.13 33.87 -5.58
C TYR A 170 5.57 33.36 -5.68
N CYS A 171 6.26 33.34 -4.54
CA CYS A 171 7.52 32.63 -4.35
C CYS A 171 7.40 31.61 -3.22
N LYS A 172 8.20 30.56 -3.28
CA LYS A 172 8.41 29.62 -2.17
C LYS A 172 9.91 29.36 -2.02
N LYS A 173 10.44 29.57 -0.81
CA LYS A 173 11.82 29.20 -0.46
C LYS A 173 12.00 27.70 -0.70
N ASN A 174 13.08 27.32 -1.36
CA ASN A 174 13.46 25.92 -1.51
C ASN A 174 13.91 25.41 -0.15
N GLU A 175 13.29 24.33 0.29
CA GLU A 175 13.54 23.71 1.59
C GLU A 175 13.79 22.24 1.34
N LYS A 176 14.65 21.64 2.18
CA LYS A 176 14.79 20.19 2.19
C LYS A 176 13.53 19.59 2.81
N LEU A 177 12.89 18.68 2.10
CA LEU A 177 11.70 18.01 2.57
C LEU A 177 12.10 17.03 3.68
N ASN A 178 11.43 17.14 4.83
CA ASN A 178 11.47 16.09 5.86
C ASN A 178 10.63 14.92 5.37
N ILE A 179 11.21 14.13 4.47
CA ILE A 179 10.52 12.97 3.92
C ILE A 179 10.42 11.92 5.02
N ILE A 180 9.20 11.47 5.28
CA ILE A 180 8.97 10.32 6.14
C ILE A 180 9.27 9.08 5.29
N ARG A 181 10.55 8.70 5.24
CA ARG A 181 10.99 7.40 4.77
C ARG A 181 11.24 6.53 5.98
N ASN A 182 10.74 5.31 5.99
CA ASN A 182 11.23 4.31 6.93
C ASN A 182 12.63 3.86 6.46
N ASP A 183 13.63 4.73 6.63
CA ASP A 183 15.05 4.43 6.38
C ASP A 183 15.60 3.41 7.41
N GLN A 184 14.76 2.77 8.23
CA GLN A 184 15.19 1.80 9.25
C GLN A 184 15.71 0.48 8.67
N MET A 185 15.71 0.28 7.35
CA MET A 185 16.46 -0.80 6.70
C MET A 185 17.85 -0.37 6.20
N ASP A 186 18.25 0.91 6.33
CA ASP A 186 19.58 1.39 5.89
C ASP A 186 20.72 1.11 6.89
N THR A 187 20.42 0.53 8.05
CA THR A 187 21.44 -0.10 8.89
C THR A 187 21.50 -1.58 8.53
N HIS A 188 22.57 -1.99 7.84
CA HIS A 188 23.01 -3.37 7.72
C HIS A 188 23.16 -4.01 9.12
N GLU A 189 22.07 -4.49 9.73
CA GLU A 189 22.15 -5.70 10.52
C GLU A 189 22.13 -6.84 9.52
N GLU A 190 23.28 -7.49 9.37
CA GLU A 190 23.39 -8.82 8.78
C GLU A 190 22.31 -9.71 9.41
N VAL A 191 21.17 -9.88 8.74
CA VAL A 191 20.34 -11.05 8.96
C VAL A 191 21.18 -12.22 8.45
N LYS A 192 22.01 -12.77 9.33
CA LYS A 192 22.67 -14.05 9.14
C LYS A 192 21.59 -15.10 8.98
N LEU A 193 21.16 -15.31 7.74
CA LEU A 193 20.47 -16.52 7.34
C LEU A 193 21.42 -17.67 7.65
N ASN A 194 21.10 -18.40 8.73
CA ASN A 194 21.71 -19.69 9.02
C ASN A 194 21.39 -20.63 7.86
N LEU A 195 22.30 -20.70 6.87
CA LEU A 195 22.29 -21.63 5.74
C LEU A 195 22.60 -23.08 6.18
N ASN A 196 22.05 -23.53 7.30
CA ASN A 196 22.25 -24.88 7.81
C ASN A 196 20.94 -25.47 8.32
N LYS A 197 20.14 -26.01 7.38
CA LYS A 197 19.54 -27.34 7.50
C LYS A 197 19.05 -27.79 6.13
N ARG A 198 19.89 -28.62 5.47
CA ARG A 198 19.42 -29.57 4.46
C ARG A 198 18.40 -30.49 5.11
N SER A 199 17.19 -30.52 4.58
CA SER A 199 16.52 -31.80 4.31
C SER A 199 16.60 -32.00 2.81
N GLU A 200 17.56 -32.80 2.38
CA GLU A 200 17.47 -33.51 1.10
C GLU A 200 16.22 -34.38 1.18
N ASP A 201 15.13 -33.93 0.57
CA ASP A 201 14.08 -34.82 0.08
C ASP A 201 13.25 -34.10 -0.99
N PHE A 202 13.01 -34.83 -2.09
CA PHE A 202 12.23 -34.47 -3.27
C PHE A 202 12.88 -33.65 -4.39
N PHE A 203 13.92 -34.20 -5.00
CA PHE A 203 14.03 -34.12 -6.46
C PHE A 203 13.10 -35.16 -7.10
N ASN A 204 11.86 -34.77 -7.39
CA ASN A 204 11.09 -35.34 -8.48
C ASN A 204 10.35 -34.20 -9.19
N LYS A 205 11.00 -33.69 -10.22
CA LYS A 205 10.54 -32.59 -11.07
C LYS A 205 9.75 -33.16 -12.25
N HIS A 206 8.68 -32.45 -12.62
CA HIS A 206 7.86 -32.60 -13.83
C HIS A 206 6.76 -33.68 -13.81
N ASN A 207 5.60 -33.27 -13.27
CA ASN A 207 4.22 -33.54 -13.77
C ASN A 207 3.21 -33.29 -12.65
N LYS A 208 3.15 -32.07 -12.08
CA LYS A 208 1.97 -31.70 -11.29
C LYS A 208 0.84 -31.42 -12.30
N PRO A 209 -0.31 -32.11 -12.23
CA PRO A 209 -1.45 -31.78 -13.08
C PRO A 209 -1.89 -30.34 -12.79
N GLU A 210 -2.21 -29.58 -13.84
CA GLU A 210 -2.76 -28.24 -13.69
C GLU A 210 -4.12 -28.33 -12.96
N TYR A 211 -4.21 -27.66 -11.81
CA TYR A 211 -5.41 -27.59 -10.97
C TYR A 211 -6.23 -26.32 -11.22
N TYR A 212 -5.89 -25.56 -12.27
CA TYR A 212 -6.53 -24.33 -12.67
C TYR A 212 -7.07 -24.43 -14.11
N ASN A 213 -8.06 -23.59 -14.46
CA ASN A 213 -8.69 -23.61 -15.78
C ASN A 213 -8.51 -22.27 -16.52
N ILE A 214 -7.55 -22.23 -17.45
CA ILE A 214 -7.21 -21.01 -18.22
C ILE A 214 -8.41 -20.42 -18.96
N GLU A 215 -9.31 -21.23 -19.53
CA GLU A 215 -10.47 -20.72 -20.26
C GLU A 215 -11.53 -20.13 -19.32
N ALA A 216 -11.67 -20.67 -18.11
CA ALA A 216 -12.51 -20.06 -17.08
C ALA A 216 -11.94 -18.70 -16.64
N ILE A 217 -10.61 -18.62 -16.45
CA ILE A 217 -9.92 -17.37 -16.12
C ILE A 217 -10.17 -16.32 -17.21
N LYS A 218 -10.00 -16.67 -18.48
CA LYS A 218 -10.28 -15.73 -19.60
C LYS A 218 -11.72 -15.21 -19.59
N ARG A 219 -12.70 -16.08 -19.30
CA ARG A 219 -14.11 -15.66 -19.22
C ARG A 219 -14.38 -14.73 -18.04
N GLU A 220 -13.76 -15.02 -16.89
CA GLU A 220 -13.88 -14.22 -15.68
C GLU A 220 -13.26 -12.82 -15.84
N THR A 221 -12.03 -12.77 -16.37
CA THR A 221 -11.23 -11.55 -16.41
C THR A 221 -11.43 -10.74 -17.70
N GLY A 222 -11.89 -11.39 -18.77
CA GLY A 222 -11.92 -10.82 -20.11
C GLY A 222 -10.55 -10.72 -20.79
N TRP A 223 -9.48 -11.28 -20.20
CA TRP A 223 -8.14 -11.22 -20.77
C TRP A 223 -8.04 -12.03 -22.07
N LYS A 224 -7.31 -11.51 -23.05
CA LYS A 224 -7.11 -12.21 -24.34
C LYS A 224 -6.28 -13.48 -24.17
N LYS A 225 -5.26 -13.42 -23.32
CA LYS A 225 -4.34 -14.52 -22.98
C LYS A 225 -3.98 -14.43 -21.51
N VAL A 226 -3.82 -15.58 -20.87
CA VAL A 226 -3.48 -15.71 -19.45
C VAL A 226 -2.08 -16.27 -19.35
N SER A 227 -1.25 -15.65 -18.51
CA SER A 227 0.02 -16.19 -18.08
C SER A 227 -0.08 -16.60 -16.61
N VAL A 228 0.69 -17.61 -16.22
CA VAL A 228 0.71 -18.16 -14.87
C VAL A 228 2.16 -18.25 -14.39
N GLN A 229 2.40 -17.84 -13.15
CA GLN A 229 3.68 -18.02 -12.46
C GLN A 229 3.44 -18.71 -11.13
N ASP A 230 4.02 -19.88 -10.91
CA ASP A 230 4.13 -20.49 -9.58
C ASP A 230 5.19 -19.70 -8.78
N VAL A 231 4.80 -19.05 -7.68
CA VAL A 231 5.72 -18.21 -6.89
C VAL A 231 6.57 -18.97 -5.88
N GLN A 232 6.40 -20.29 -5.79
CA GLN A 232 7.20 -21.18 -4.92
C GLN A 232 8.19 -22.05 -5.70
N ASP A 233 7.94 -22.30 -6.99
CA ASP A 233 8.85 -23.06 -7.87
C ASP A 233 9.16 -22.28 -9.15
N ILE A 234 9.89 -21.17 -8.99
CA ILE A 234 10.41 -20.40 -10.12
C ILE A 234 11.71 -21.06 -10.58
N LYS A 235 11.73 -21.48 -11.85
CA LYS A 235 12.94 -22.00 -12.48
C LYS A 235 14.08 -20.96 -12.33
N ASP A 236 15.25 -21.45 -11.90
CA ASP A 236 16.47 -20.67 -11.75
C ASP A 236 16.50 -19.70 -10.54
N ILE A 237 15.47 -19.71 -9.67
CA ILE A 237 15.46 -19.00 -8.38
C ILE A 237 15.49 -20.03 -7.23
N PRO A 238 16.33 -19.82 -6.20
CA PRO A 238 16.31 -20.65 -5.00
C PRO A 238 14.93 -20.69 -4.33
N SER A 239 14.49 -21.89 -3.90
CA SER A 239 13.15 -22.13 -3.33
C SER A 239 12.91 -21.46 -1.97
N ASN A 240 13.93 -20.83 -1.38
CA ASN A 240 13.80 -20.07 -0.13
C ASN A 240 13.24 -18.66 -0.35
N TYR A 241 13.09 -18.20 -1.60
CA TYR A 241 12.39 -16.96 -1.93
C TYR A 241 10.92 -17.26 -2.26
N SER A 242 10.01 -16.42 -1.77
CA SER A 242 8.57 -16.64 -1.99
C SER A 242 7.84 -15.32 -2.28
N PHE A 243 7.44 -15.12 -3.53
CA PHE A 243 6.79 -13.88 -3.99
C PHE A 243 5.28 -13.86 -3.66
N LYS A 244 4.96 -14.08 -2.38
CA LYS A 244 3.59 -14.32 -1.89
C LYS A 244 2.64 -13.14 -2.09
N HIS A 245 3.14 -11.92 -2.30
CA HIS A 245 2.30 -10.76 -2.59
C HIS A 245 1.57 -10.89 -3.93
N LEU A 246 2.13 -11.61 -4.91
CA LEU A 246 1.53 -11.74 -6.24
C LEU A 246 0.27 -12.62 -6.27
N PRO A 247 0.22 -13.83 -5.68
CA PRO A 247 -1.01 -14.59 -5.64
C PRO A 247 -2.13 -13.89 -4.85
N LEU A 248 -1.80 -13.12 -3.80
CA LEU A 248 -2.81 -12.44 -2.97
C LEU A 248 -3.66 -11.44 -3.77
N ILE A 249 -3.06 -10.73 -4.75
CA ILE A 249 -3.79 -9.80 -5.63
C ILE A 249 -4.47 -10.48 -6.82
N SER A 250 -4.36 -11.80 -6.94
CA SER A 250 -4.83 -12.60 -8.08
C SER A 250 -5.74 -13.76 -7.65
N GLN A 251 -6.33 -13.68 -6.45
CA GLN A 251 -7.33 -14.61 -5.97
C GLN A 251 -8.21 -13.93 -4.92
N SER A 252 -9.26 -14.62 -4.47
CA SER A 252 -10.11 -14.13 -3.39
C SER A 252 -9.41 -14.20 -2.04
N PRO A 253 -9.65 -13.21 -1.15
CA PRO A 253 -9.12 -13.17 0.22
C PRO A 253 -9.69 -14.28 1.12
N TYR A 254 -10.81 -14.88 0.73
CA TYR A 254 -11.50 -15.90 1.51
C TYR A 254 -10.89 -17.28 1.24
N TYR A 255 -10.53 -17.98 2.31
CA TYR A 255 -9.86 -19.27 2.28
C TYR A 255 -10.82 -20.41 2.64
N TYR A 256 -10.63 -21.58 2.02
CA TYR A 256 -11.37 -22.79 2.37
C TYR A 256 -10.55 -23.61 3.37
N GLU A 257 -11.14 -23.83 4.55
CA GLU A 257 -10.54 -24.62 5.62
C GLU A 257 -10.08 -26.00 5.11
N GLY A 258 -8.79 -26.32 5.29
CA GLY A 258 -8.22 -27.61 4.92
C GLY A 258 -7.66 -27.73 3.49
N LYS A 259 -7.67 -26.67 2.67
CA LYS A 259 -7.06 -26.67 1.32
C LYS A 259 -5.76 -25.87 1.24
N HIS A 260 -4.80 -26.23 0.43
CA HIS A 260 -3.61 -25.40 0.21
C HIS A 260 -3.97 -24.14 -0.56
N ILE A 261 -3.38 -23.00 -0.18
CA ILE A 261 -3.55 -21.74 -0.90
C ILE A 261 -2.97 -21.85 -2.32
N ASP A 262 -3.60 -21.19 -3.29
CA ASP A 262 -3.03 -21.03 -4.62
C ASP A 262 -1.75 -20.19 -4.54
N ASN A 263 -0.64 -20.78 -4.99
CA ASN A 263 0.64 -20.08 -5.12
C ASN A 263 0.87 -19.53 -6.53
N ASN A 264 -0.12 -19.66 -7.43
CA ASN A 264 -0.01 -19.10 -8.75
C ASN A 264 -0.41 -17.62 -8.76
N TYR A 265 0.41 -16.83 -9.44
CA TYR A 265 0.02 -15.51 -9.91
C TYR A 265 -0.50 -15.61 -11.35
N TYR A 266 -1.77 -15.24 -11.55
CA TYR A 266 -2.39 -15.18 -12.87
C TYR A 266 -2.47 -13.74 -13.33
N TYR A 267 -2.11 -13.47 -14.58
CA TYR A 267 -2.08 -12.12 -15.12
C TYR A 267 -2.32 -12.15 -16.64
N PRO A 268 -2.80 -11.04 -17.25
CA PRO A 268 -2.91 -10.99 -18.70
C PRO A 268 -1.52 -11.10 -19.31
N SER A 269 -1.36 -11.88 -20.39
CA SER A 269 -0.04 -12.11 -20.99
C SER A 269 0.62 -10.86 -21.60
N SER A 270 -0.14 -9.78 -21.80
CA SER A 270 0.39 -8.44 -22.10
C SER A 270 1.25 -7.90 -20.96
N ALA A 271 0.93 -8.22 -19.70
CA ALA A 271 1.71 -7.94 -18.51
C ALA A 271 2.24 -6.49 -18.41
N GLY A 272 1.45 -5.49 -18.84
CA GLY A 272 1.85 -4.09 -18.82
C GLY A 272 2.67 -3.63 -20.04
N GLN A 273 2.83 -4.47 -21.07
CA GLN A 273 3.60 -4.13 -22.27
C GLN A 273 3.14 -2.80 -22.88
N GLY A 274 4.12 -1.91 -23.14
CA GLY A 274 3.89 -0.59 -23.74
C GLY A 274 3.31 0.44 -22.78
N ILE A 275 3.30 0.17 -21.47
CA ILE A 275 2.95 1.12 -20.42
C ILE A 275 4.23 1.51 -19.67
N ASP A 276 4.38 2.81 -19.41
CA ASP A 276 5.48 3.39 -18.64
C ASP A 276 5.10 3.47 -17.16
N ILE A 277 5.96 2.96 -16.28
CA ILE A 277 5.86 3.15 -14.83
C ILE A 277 7.06 3.98 -14.38
N TYR A 278 6.80 5.21 -13.94
CA TYR A 278 7.81 6.07 -13.33
C TYR A 278 7.79 5.94 -11.81
N ALA A 279 8.97 5.89 -11.19
CA ALA A 279 9.16 6.08 -9.76
C ALA A 279 10.03 7.32 -9.53
N ILE A 280 9.70 8.11 -8.51
CA ILE A 280 10.56 9.20 -8.02
C ILE A 280 11.14 8.78 -6.67
N ASP A 281 12.40 8.38 -6.63
CA ASP A 281 13.03 7.85 -5.42
C ASP A 281 14.54 8.16 -5.34
N GLY A 282 15.29 7.46 -4.49
CA GLY A 282 16.72 7.67 -4.26
C GLY A 282 17.64 7.11 -5.35
N GLY A 283 17.13 6.31 -6.29
CA GLY A 283 17.91 5.77 -7.41
C GLY A 283 17.51 4.37 -7.84
N LEU A 284 18.29 3.82 -8.77
CA LEU A 284 18.09 2.50 -9.36
C LEU A 284 19.43 1.86 -9.70
N ILE A 285 19.58 0.58 -9.34
CA ILE A 285 20.59 -0.31 -9.89
C ILE A 285 19.84 -1.38 -10.69
N ALA A 286 19.95 -1.33 -12.01
CA ALA A 286 19.17 -2.16 -12.94
C ALA A 286 19.85 -3.50 -13.30
N ASN A 287 21.11 -3.72 -12.89
CA ASN A 287 21.83 -4.98 -13.16
C ASN A 287 21.39 -6.10 -12.23
N HIS A 288 20.10 -6.45 -12.27
CA HIS A 288 19.50 -7.54 -11.50
C HIS A 288 18.66 -8.40 -12.44
N ILE A 289 18.57 -9.71 -12.20
CA ILE A 289 17.78 -10.63 -13.05
C ILE A 289 16.28 -10.32 -13.05
N ASP A 290 15.82 -9.58 -12.04
CA ASP A 290 14.45 -9.11 -11.93
C ASP A 290 14.17 -7.91 -12.86
N PHE A 291 15.20 -7.23 -13.35
CA PHE A 291 15.13 -6.08 -14.27
C PHE A 291 15.44 -6.47 -15.72
N ASP A 292 15.20 -7.73 -16.10
CA ASP A 292 15.33 -8.23 -17.47
C ASP A 292 14.58 -7.33 -18.47
N THR A 293 15.27 -6.91 -19.53
CA THR A 293 14.72 -6.06 -20.61
C THR A 293 14.03 -6.88 -21.70
N TYR A 294 14.20 -8.21 -21.70
CA TYR A 294 13.74 -9.13 -22.74
C TYR A 294 14.26 -8.75 -24.13
N GLU A 295 15.51 -8.32 -24.20
CA GLU A 295 16.19 -7.89 -25.43
C GLU A 295 16.01 -8.91 -26.58
N GLY A 296 15.62 -8.42 -27.76
CA GLY A 296 15.42 -9.25 -28.95
C GLY A 296 14.10 -10.05 -28.98
N THR A 297 13.20 -9.83 -28.01
CA THR A 297 11.85 -10.43 -28.02
C THR A 297 10.78 -9.43 -28.49
N PRO A 298 9.58 -9.88 -28.93
CA PRO A 298 8.48 -8.98 -29.29
C PRO A 298 7.91 -8.13 -28.13
N PHE A 299 8.42 -8.31 -26.90
CA PHE A 299 7.99 -7.61 -25.70
C PHE A 299 9.19 -7.02 -24.94
N GLU A 300 10.25 -6.70 -25.69
CA GLU A 300 11.36 -5.89 -25.19
C GLU A 300 10.84 -4.60 -24.55
N ARG A 301 11.48 -4.21 -23.44
CA ARG A 301 11.09 -3.07 -22.61
C ARG A 301 12.31 -2.28 -22.15
N THR A 302 12.07 -1.06 -21.66
CA THR A 302 13.10 -0.26 -21.01
C THR A 302 13.09 -0.45 -19.50
N VAL A 303 14.29 -0.49 -18.91
CA VAL A 303 14.50 -0.36 -17.46
C VAL A 303 15.65 0.62 -17.26
N THR A 304 15.33 1.86 -16.91
CA THR A 304 16.28 2.96 -16.92
C THR A 304 16.10 3.88 -15.73
N CYS A 305 17.20 4.47 -15.29
CA CYS A 305 17.18 5.71 -14.54
C CYS A 305 17.34 6.86 -15.52
N ASP A 306 16.32 7.68 -15.71
CA ASP A 306 16.30 8.64 -16.82
C ASP A 306 16.97 9.96 -16.45
N ALA A 307 16.84 10.38 -15.19
CA ALA A 307 17.37 11.66 -14.76
C ALA A 307 17.61 11.75 -13.24
N LEU A 308 18.50 12.68 -12.87
CA LEU A 308 18.75 13.12 -11.50
C LEU A 308 18.17 14.52 -11.33
N ALA A 309 17.12 14.62 -10.52
CA ALA A 309 16.55 15.90 -10.09
C ALA A 309 17.26 16.37 -8.81
N THR A 310 17.87 17.55 -8.89
CA THR A 310 18.65 18.15 -7.82
C THR A 310 18.21 19.58 -7.54
N GLU A 311 18.67 20.17 -6.44
CA GLU A 311 18.45 21.59 -6.17
C GLU A 311 18.98 22.52 -7.28
N LYS A 312 19.94 22.04 -8.08
CA LYS A 312 20.63 22.77 -9.16
C LYS A 312 20.00 22.55 -10.53
N GLY A 313 18.92 21.79 -10.62
CA GLY A 313 18.30 21.43 -11.90
C GLY A 313 18.16 19.92 -12.08
N ILE A 314 17.68 19.56 -13.26
CA ILE A 314 17.65 18.19 -13.71
C ILE A 314 18.86 17.88 -14.58
N ILE A 315 19.36 16.66 -14.47
CA ILE A 315 20.47 16.14 -15.25
C ILE A 315 20.01 14.81 -15.84
N GLU A 316 19.88 14.72 -17.16
CA GLU A 316 19.64 13.45 -17.84
C GLU A 316 20.83 12.52 -17.68
N THR A 317 20.55 11.24 -17.46
CA THR A 317 21.60 10.23 -17.28
C THR A 317 22.28 9.89 -18.60
N THR A 318 23.59 9.64 -18.53
CA THR A 318 24.31 9.00 -19.64
C THR A 318 23.87 7.54 -19.78
N GLU A 319 24.18 6.90 -20.92
CA GLU A 319 23.89 5.47 -21.14
C GLU A 319 24.47 4.55 -20.04
N GLU A 320 25.60 4.92 -19.45
CA GLU A 320 26.18 4.20 -18.32
C GLU A 320 25.35 4.40 -17.04
N GLN A 321 24.98 5.65 -16.74
CA GLN A 321 24.20 6.01 -15.55
C GLN A 321 22.75 5.50 -15.61
N LYS A 322 22.19 5.25 -16.80
CA LYS A 322 20.85 4.68 -16.95
C LYS A 322 20.68 3.35 -16.22
N LYS A 323 21.75 2.57 -16.04
CA LYS A 323 21.71 1.28 -15.35
C LYS A 323 22.09 1.37 -13.86
N ASN A 324 22.71 2.46 -13.45
CA ASN A 324 23.14 2.67 -12.07
C ASN A 324 23.17 4.16 -11.77
N CYS A 325 22.19 4.62 -11.01
CA CYS A 325 22.09 6.01 -10.56
C CYS A 325 21.67 6.06 -9.10
N THR A 326 22.17 7.08 -8.40
CA THR A 326 21.85 7.34 -7.00
C THR A 326 21.81 8.85 -6.80
N TYR A 327 20.98 9.32 -5.87
CA TYR A 327 20.92 10.77 -5.59
C TYR A 327 22.19 11.29 -4.92
N LYS A 328 22.99 10.38 -4.35
CA LYS A 328 24.23 10.65 -3.67
C LYS A 328 25.24 9.53 -3.93
N GLU A 329 26.47 9.89 -4.21
CA GLU A 329 27.57 8.92 -4.38
C GLU A 329 27.73 8.04 -3.12
N GLY A 330 27.91 6.74 -3.31
CA GLY A 330 28.02 5.75 -2.23
C GLY A 330 26.72 5.43 -1.49
N TYR A 331 25.58 6.00 -1.90
CA TYR A 331 24.26 5.63 -1.39
C TYR A 331 23.75 4.35 -2.08
N TYR A 332 23.20 3.40 -1.31
CA TYR A 332 22.55 2.22 -1.87
C TYR A 332 21.04 2.47 -2.00
N PRO A 333 20.48 2.53 -3.22
CA PRO A 333 19.10 2.99 -3.42
C PRO A 333 18.09 1.84 -3.27
N PHE A 334 18.08 1.15 -2.13
CA PHE A 334 17.22 0.00 -1.89
C PHE A 334 15.73 0.31 -2.12
N HIS A 335 15.26 1.44 -1.59
CA HIS A 335 13.85 1.82 -1.65
C HIS A 335 13.35 2.00 -3.11
N GLY A 336 14.13 2.70 -3.96
CA GLY A 336 13.81 2.86 -5.38
C GLY A 336 13.92 1.57 -6.20
N ILE A 337 14.88 0.69 -5.86
CA ILE A 337 14.98 -0.66 -6.43
C ILE A 337 13.71 -1.46 -6.10
N MET A 338 13.27 -1.43 -4.84
CA MET A 338 12.08 -2.12 -4.37
C MET A 338 10.81 -1.64 -5.09
N ASP A 339 10.62 -0.33 -5.22
CA ASP A 339 9.47 0.27 -5.93
C ASP A 339 9.31 -0.29 -7.35
N LEU A 340 10.37 -0.24 -8.17
CA LEU A 340 10.32 -0.69 -9.57
C LEU A 340 10.30 -2.22 -9.70
N SER A 341 10.99 -2.92 -8.79
CA SER A 341 10.99 -4.39 -8.72
C SER A 341 9.56 -4.91 -8.46
N VAL A 342 8.86 -4.37 -7.46
CA VAL A 342 7.48 -4.76 -7.14
C VAL A 342 6.48 -4.32 -8.22
N ALA A 343 6.68 -3.15 -8.84
CA ALA A 343 5.78 -2.68 -9.88
C ALA A 343 5.85 -3.54 -11.16
N GLY A 344 7.05 -3.89 -11.62
CA GLY A 344 7.22 -4.57 -12.90
C GLY A 344 8.45 -5.45 -13.06
N GLY A 345 9.14 -5.85 -11.99
CA GLY A 345 10.16 -6.89 -12.03
C GLY A 345 9.68 -8.19 -12.70
N LYS A 346 10.59 -8.91 -13.35
CA LYS A 346 10.34 -10.17 -14.06
C LYS A 346 9.72 -11.22 -13.14
N TYR A 347 10.24 -11.37 -11.93
CA TYR A 347 9.82 -12.37 -10.96
C TYR A 347 8.93 -11.76 -9.88
N SER A 348 9.37 -10.66 -9.27
CA SER A 348 8.67 -10.02 -8.16
C SER A 348 7.54 -9.08 -8.59
N GLY A 349 7.56 -8.63 -9.84
CA GLY A 349 6.70 -7.56 -10.32
C GLY A 349 5.31 -8.00 -10.72
N VAL A 350 4.35 -7.09 -10.57
CA VAL A 350 2.97 -7.25 -11.01
C VAL A 350 2.84 -7.10 -12.54
N ALA A 351 3.42 -6.04 -13.11
CA ALA A 351 3.39 -5.72 -14.55
C ALA A 351 4.73 -6.02 -15.24
N LYS A 352 5.00 -7.32 -15.41
CA LYS A 352 6.32 -7.88 -15.76
C LYS A 352 6.94 -7.42 -17.08
N LYS A 353 6.16 -6.78 -17.96
CA LYS A 353 6.57 -6.26 -19.28
C LYS A 353 6.40 -4.75 -19.41
N ALA A 354 6.03 -4.05 -18.33
CA ALA A 354 5.99 -2.59 -18.33
C ALA A 354 7.40 -2.01 -18.44
N ASN A 355 7.51 -0.85 -19.08
CA ASN A 355 8.72 -0.04 -19.06
C ASN A 355 8.88 0.58 -17.67
N LEU A 356 10.09 0.54 -17.13
CA LEU A 356 10.39 1.01 -15.79
C LEU A 356 11.36 2.19 -15.85
N HIS A 357 10.98 3.30 -15.24
CA HIS A 357 11.70 4.56 -15.32
C HIS A 357 11.92 5.13 -13.91
N MET A 358 13.16 5.35 -13.52
CA MET A 358 13.52 6.00 -12.25
C MET A 358 13.90 7.45 -12.49
N ILE A 359 13.30 8.37 -11.73
CA ILE A 359 13.79 9.73 -11.57
C ILE A 359 14.35 9.87 -10.16
N THR A 360 15.66 10.06 -10.09
CA THR A 360 16.36 10.20 -8.82
C THR A 360 16.10 11.58 -8.22
N CYS A 361 15.86 11.67 -6.92
CA CYS A 361 15.56 12.93 -6.24
C CYS A 361 16.33 13.10 -4.93
N ASP A 362 16.97 14.26 -4.73
CA ASP A 362 17.78 14.62 -3.54
C ASP A 362 16.98 15.25 -2.39
N ASN A 363 15.64 15.13 -2.43
CA ASN A 363 14.69 15.55 -1.40
C ASN A 363 14.54 17.06 -1.20
N PHE A 364 15.08 17.90 -2.08
CA PHE A 364 14.68 19.31 -2.09
C PHE A 364 13.31 19.49 -2.74
N LEU A 365 12.57 20.48 -2.26
CA LEU A 365 11.26 20.81 -2.81
C LEU A 365 11.35 21.11 -4.32
N VAL A 366 12.36 21.88 -4.75
CA VAL A 366 12.56 22.19 -6.16
C VAL A 366 12.83 20.93 -7.02
N SER A 367 13.57 19.96 -6.48
CA SER A 367 13.87 18.69 -7.14
C SER A 367 12.62 17.88 -7.44
N THR A 368 11.62 17.92 -6.55
CA THR A 368 10.32 17.30 -6.81
C THR A 368 9.64 17.90 -8.03
N TYR A 369 9.72 19.22 -8.25
CA TYR A 369 9.16 19.86 -9.45
C TYR A 369 9.97 19.60 -10.71
N TYR A 370 11.30 19.50 -10.61
CA TYR A 370 12.11 19.07 -11.74
C TYR A 370 11.74 17.65 -12.17
N ALA A 371 11.59 16.73 -11.20
CA ALA A 371 11.21 15.34 -11.48
C ALA A 371 9.81 15.24 -12.10
N LEU A 372 8.79 15.86 -11.49
CA LEU A 372 7.43 15.87 -12.04
C LEU A 372 7.37 16.60 -13.39
N GLY A 373 8.15 17.66 -13.57
CA GLY A 373 8.25 18.41 -14.83
C GLY A 373 8.84 17.57 -15.96
N TYR A 374 9.87 16.79 -15.66
CA TYR A 374 10.48 15.85 -16.59
C TYR A 374 9.52 14.77 -17.03
N ILE A 375 8.81 14.15 -16.06
CA ILE A 375 7.78 13.15 -16.35
C ILE A 375 6.69 13.78 -17.23
N LYS A 376 6.23 14.99 -16.91
CA LYS A 376 5.21 15.68 -17.71
C LYS A 376 5.64 15.91 -19.18
N GLU A 377 6.93 16.09 -19.43
CA GLU A 377 7.47 16.32 -20.78
C GLU A 377 7.71 15.01 -21.55
N HIS A 378 8.10 13.94 -20.86
CA HIS A 378 8.53 12.67 -21.48
C HIS A 378 7.48 11.56 -21.43
N ALA A 379 6.49 11.65 -20.53
CA ALA A 379 5.45 10.66 -20.37
C ALA A 379 4.57 10.55 -21.62
N THR A 380 4.13 9.33 -21.89
CA THR A 380 3.14 9.08 -22.94
C THR A 380 1.72 9.23 -22.36
N PRO A 381 0.93 10.22 -22.81
CA PRO A 381 -0.43 10.42 -22.33
C PRO A 381 -1.29 9.15 -22.34
N HIS A 382 -1.99 8.85 -21.24
CA HIS A 382 -2.83 7.66 -21.08
C HIS A 382 -2.10 6.30 -21.19
N ARG A 383 -0.77 6.32 -21.16
CA ARG A 383 0.12 5.15 -21.17
C ARG A 383 1.18 5.23 -20.06
N THR A 384 0.99 6.11 -19.08
CA THR A 384 1.96 6.32 -18.00
C THR A 384 1.33 6.28 -16.61
N VAL A 385 1.99 5.59 -15.70
CA VAL A 385 1.71 5.53 -14.26
C VAL A 385 2.91 6.10 -13.50
N VAL A 386 2.66 6.93 -12.49
CA VAL A 386 3.68 7.50 -11.60
C VAL A 386 3.46 6.98 -10.19
N ASN A 387 4.44 6.27 -9.65
CA ASN A 387 4.48 5.78 -8.28
C ASN A 387 5.22 6.78 -7.38
N LEU A 388 4.55 7.23 -6.31
CA LEU A 388 5.07 8.18 -5.34
C LEU A 388 5.08 7.54 -3.94
N SER A 389 6.14 6.79 -3.64
CA SER A 389 6.37 6.18 -2.31
C SER A 389 7.07 7.15 -1.33
N LEU A 390 6.68 8.43 -1.31
CA LEU A 390 7.29 9.47 -0.47
C LEU A 390 6.25 10.48 0.02
N GLY A 391 6.53 11.20 1.10
CA GLY A 391 5.64 12.27 1.57
C GLY A 391 6.20 13.13 2.70
N TRP A 392 5.53 14.25 2.97
CA TRP A 392 5.85 15.24 4.00
C TRP A 392 4.56 15.79 4.66
N PRO A 393 4.64 16.34 5.89
CA PRO A 393 3.46 16.63 6.71
C PRO A 393 2.90 18.07 6.54
N TYR A 394 2.85 18.62 5.33
CA TYR A 394 2.28 19.98 5.12
C TYR A 394 1.81 20.23 3.68
N TYR A 395 0.79 21.08 3.54
CA TYR A 395 0.22 21.43 2.24
C TYR A 395 1.12 22.38 1.45
N LEU A 396 1.35 22.05 0.18
CA LEU A 396 1.99 22.92 -0.79
C LEU A 396 1.08 23.06 -2.01
N LYS A 397 0.51 24.27 -2.19
CA LYS A 397 -0.36 24.59 -3.34
C LYS A 397 0.28 24.23 -4.67
N LEU A 398 1.59 24.47 -4.77
CA LEU A 398 2.32 24.25 -6.01
C LEU A 398 2.41 22.76 -6.40
N VAL A 399 2.45 21.84 -5.42
CA VAL A 399 2.38 20.39 -5.68
C VAL A 399 0.97 19.99 -6.09
N ASP A 400 -0.08 20.49 -5.40
CA ASP A 400 -1.49 20.25 -5.77
C ASP A 400 -1.75 20.64 -7.25
N ASP A 401 -1.31 21.83 -7.65
CA ASP A 401 -1.42 22.31 -9.04
C ASP A 401 -0.63 21.44 -10.04
N MET A 402 0.53 20.92 -9.66
CA MET A 402 1.36 20.06 -10.51
C MET A 402 0.76 18.67 -10.72
N LEU A 403 0.25 18.04 -9.65
CA LEU A 403 -0.46 16.76 -9.76
C LEU A 403 -1.70 16.90 -10.63
N LYS A 404 -2.43 18.02 -10.49
CA LYS A 404 -3.55 18.34 -11.38
C LYS A 404 -3.12 18.46 -12.85
N ALA A 405 -1.98 19.11 -13.12
CA ALA A 405 -1.46 19.25 -14.48
C ALA A 405 -1.13 17.89 -15.12
N LEU A 406 -0.50 16.98 -14.35
CA LEU A 406 -0.21 15.60 -14.78
C LEU A 406 -1.49 14.80 -15.06
N ASN A 407 -2.48 14.86 -14.16
CA ASN A 407 -3.78 14.20 -14.33
C ASN A 407 -4.49 14.63 -15.62
N GLU A 408 -4.44 15.91 -15.94
CA GLU A 408 -5.05 16.46 -17.15
C GLU A 408 -4.32 16.09 -18.45
N GLN A 409 -3.11 15.53 -18.36
CA GLN A 409 -2.40 14.90 -19.48
C GLN A 409 -2.63 13.38 -19.53
N GLY A 410 -3.49 12.82 -18.67
CA GLY A 410 -3.76 11.40 -18.65
C GLY A 410 -2.65 10.56 -18.01
N ILE A 411 -1.82 11.17 -17.17
CA ILE A 411 -0.84 10.45 -16.36
C ILE A 411 -1.55 10.00 -15.09
N VAL A 412 -1.48 8.69 -14.81
CA VAL A 412 -2.08 8.10 -13.60
C VAL A 412 -1.10 8.24 -12.43
N ILE A 413 -1.56 8.73 -11.29
CA ILE A 413 -0.70 8.96 -10.12
C ILE A 413 -1.15 8.06 -8.97
N ILE A 414 -0.21 7.32 -8.38
CA ILE A 414 -0.43 6.41 -7.25
C ILE A 414 0.56 6.76 -6.14
N ASP A 415 0.08 6.86 -4.91
CA ASP A 415 0.91 7.23 -3.76
C ASP A 415 0.73 6.27 -2.58
N ALA A 416 1.77 6.16 -1.75
CA ALA A 416 1.73 5.38 -0.52
C ALA A 416 1.06 6.16 0.63
N ALA A 417 0.16 5.53 1.38
CA ALA A 417 -0.58 6.20 2.46
C ALA A 417 0.30 6.64 3.66
N GLY A 418 1.46 6.03 3.86
CA GLY A 418 2.37 6.26 4.98
C GLY A 418 2.21 5.25 6.13
N ASN A 419 3.17 5.25 7.05
CA ASN A 419 3.41 4.14 8.00
C ASN A 419 3.35 4.57 9.48
N GLU A 420 2.53 5.56 9.83
CA GLU A 420 2.47 6.12 11.18
C GLU A 420 1.22 5.71 11.98
N ASN A 421 0.38 4.81 11.43
CA ASN A 421 -0.90 4.39 12.00
C ASN A 421 -1.79 5.58 12.42
N ARG A 422 -1.93 6.58 11.55
CA ARG A 422 -2.75 7.78 11.78
C ARG A 422 -3.74 8.04 10.66
N ASN A 423 -4.73 8.89 10.96
CA ASN A 423 -5.61 9.45 9.95
C ASN A 423 -4.82 10.44 9.07
N ILE A 424 -4.88 10.29 7.75
CA ILE A 424 -4.16 11.15 6.79
C ILE A 424 -5.03 12.23 6.15
N CYS A 425 -6.29 12.32 6.57
CA CYS A 425 -7.28 13.25 6.03
C CYS A 425 -7.40 14.49 6.89
N GLU A 426 -6.33 15.25 6.85
CA GLU A 426 -6.19 16.49 7.59
C GLU A 426 -6.51 17.71 6.69
N SER A 427 -6.96 18.80 7.30
CA SER A 427 -7.18 20.06 6.57
C SER A 427 -5.88 20.62 5.97
N LYS A 428 -5.99 21.45 4.93
CA LYS A 428 -4.84 22.06 4.26
C LYS A 428 -4.01 22.97 5.19
N GLU A 429 -4.63 23.45 6.26
CA GLU A 429 -4.01 24.29 7.29
C GLU A 429 -3.28 23.47 8.38
N SER A 430 -3.47 22.15 8.41
CA SER A 430 -2.89 21.26 9.42
C SER A 430 -1.40 21.02 9.18
N SER A 431 -0.60 21.09 10.24
CA SER A 431 0.81 20.66 10.23
C SER A 431 0.99 19.13 10.19
N ASN A 432 -0.11 18.38 10.07
CA ASN A 432 -0.14 16.93 9.89
C ASN A 432 -0.70 16.53 8.52
N PHE A 433 -0.88 17.50 7.61
CA PHE A 433 -1.36 17.23 6.25
C PHE A 433 -0.45 16.23 5.53
N SER A 434 -0.98 15.08 5.12
CA SER A 434 -0.19 14.10 4.37
C SER A 434 -0.11 14.48 2.90
N SER A 435 1.07 14.87 2.43
CA SER A 435 1.28 15.19 1.01
C SER A 435 0.98 14.01 0.08
N PHE A 436 0.61 14.31 -1.17
CA PHE A 436 0.04 13.39 -2.17
C PHE A 436 -1.36 12.93 -1.78
N SER A 437 -1.49 12.15 -0.70
CA SER A 437 -2.76 11.59 -0.26
C SER A 437 -3.81 12.66 0.06
N GLY A 438 -3.44 13.68 0.83
CA GLY A 438 -4.32 14.77 1.22
C GLY A 438 -4.72 15.72 0.08
N TYR A 439 -3.99 15.71 -1.05
CA TYR A 439 -4.37 16.51 -2.23
C TYR A 439 -5.55 15.90 -2.99
N ARG A 440 -5.81 14.59 -2.80
CA ARG A 440 -6.81 13.80 -3.55
C ARG A 440 -6.64 13.85 -5.07
N GLN A 441 -5.41 14.09 -5.54
CA GLN A 441 -5.04 14.07 -6.95
C GLN A 441 -4.41 12.73 -7.37
N SER A 442 -4.20 11.80 -6.44
CA SER A 442 -3.60 10.49 -6.66
C SER A 442 -4.53 9.38 -6.16
N ILE A 443 -4.20 8.13 -6.50
CA ILE A 443 -4.80 6.93 -5.90
C ILE A 443 -3.93 6.54 -4.70
N THR A 444 -4.45 6.71 -3.49
CA THR A 444 -3.68 6.47 -2.27
C THR A 444 -3.83 5.04 -1.78
N VAL A 445 -2.70 4.40 -1.48
CA VAL A 445 -2.62 2.97 -1.19
C VAL A 445 -2.19 2.71 0.25
N GLY A 446 -3.11 2.18 1.06
CA GLY A 446 -2.81 1.60 2.37
C GLY A 446 -2.30 0.17 2.27
N SER A 447 -1.86 -0.42 3.37
CA SER A 447 -1.30 -1.77 3.39
C SER A 447 -2.01 -2.75 4.34
N ILE A 448 -2.03 -4.03 3.98
CA ILE A 448 -2.58 -5.15 4.78
C ILE A 448 -1.48 -6.13 5.17
N ASN A 449 -1.67 -6.84 6.28
CA ASN A 449 -0.83 -8.00 6.60
C ASN A 449 -1.15 -9.15 5.62
N ASN A 450 -0.12 -9.80 5.10
CA ASN A 450 -0.21 -10.87 4.11
C ASN A 450 -0.80 -12.19 4.66
N ALA A 451 -0.98 -12.31 5.98
CA ALA A 451 -1.61 -13.45 6.61
C ALA A 451 -3.07 -13.58 6.18
N ILE A 452 -3.37 -14.70 5.51
CA ILE A 452 -4.73 -15.10 5.16
C ILE A 452 -5.38 -15.69 6.41
N ASN A 453 -6.49 -15.10 6.84
CA ASN A 453 -7.29 -15.61 7.94
C ASN A 453 -8.68 -16.02 7.41
N GLU A 454 -9.37 -16.90 8.14
CA GLU A 454 -10.72 -17.37 7.79
C GLU A 454 -11.72 -16.22 7.52
N ASN A 455 -11.50 -15.07 8.15
CA ASN A 455 -12.36 -13.89 8.04
C ASN A 455 -11.87 -12.83 7.05
N GLY A 456 -10.77 -13.05 6.30
CA GLY A 456 -10.18 -12.08 5.38
C GLY A 456 -8.86 -11.47 5.89
N TYR A 457 -8.48 -10.31 5.35
CA TYR A 457 -7.22 -9.63 5.68
C TYR A 457 -7.38 -8.69 6.88
N PHE A 458 -6.24 -8.21 7.40
CA PHE A 458 -6.21 -7.15 8.42
C PHE A 458 -5.32 -6.01 7.92
N LYS A 459 -5.71 -4.77 8.20
CA LYS A 459 -4.85 -3.61 7.98
C LYS A 459 -3.50 -3.85 8.66
N ALA A 460 -2.39 -3.57 7.97
CA ALA A 460 -1.09 -3.59 8.59
C ALA A 460 -1.06 -2.61 9.77
N TYR A 461 -0.43 -3.00 10.88
CA TYR A 461 -0.49 -2.22 12.13
C TYR A 461 -0.03 -0.77 11.93
N ASN A 462 1.04 -0.57 11.17
CA ASN A 462 1.63 0.73 10.86
C ASN A 462 0.94 1.48 9.71
N SER A 463 0.13 0.84 8.85
CA SER A 463 -0.52 1.53 7.73
C SER A 463 -1.37 2.69 8.22
N ASN A 464 -1.21 3.84 7.57
CA ASN A 464 -2.15 4.95 7.72
C ASN A 464 -3.55 4.59 7.22
N TYR A 465 -4.53 5.39 7.63
CA TYR A 465 -5.96 5.20 7.37
C TYR A 465 -6.68 6.54 7.18
N GLY A 466 -7.99 6.51 6.91
CA GLY A 466 -8.82 7.71 6.66
C GLY A 466 -9.48 7.67 5.28
N ASP A 467 -10.36 8.63 5.02
CA ASP A 467 -11.20 8.69 3.80
C ASP A 467 -10.46 9.16 2.53
N CYS A 468 -9.15 9.37 2.65
CA CYS A 468 -8.21 9.71 1.58
C CYS A 468 -7.41 8.48 1.15
N VAL A 469 -7.48 7.37 1.90
CA VAL A 469 -7.00 6.09 1.40
C VAL A 469 -8.05 5.56 0.44
N ASP A 470 -7.66 5.24 -0.79
CA ASP A 470 -8.59 4.73 -1.80
C ASP A 470 -8.69 3.20 -1.75
N ILE A 471 -7.54 2.53 -1.59
CA ILE A 471 -7.43 1.08 -1.72
C ILE A 471 -6.29 0.54 -0.85
N PHE A 472 -6.32 -0.74 -0.52
CA PHE A 472 -5.27 -1.44 0.20
C PHE A 472 -4.65 -2.56 -0.62
N ALA A 473 -3.35 -2.79 -0.45
CA ALA A 473 -2.62 -3.90 -1.08
C ALA A 473 -1.66 -4.58 -0.08
N PRO A 474 -1.09 -5.76 -0.38
CA PRO A 474 -0.14 -6.45 0.51
C PRO A 474 0.99 -5.55 1.02
N ALA A 475 1.28 -5.62 2.33
CA ALA A 475 2.34 -4.84 2.94
C ALA A 475 3.71 -5.49 2.73
N GLU A 476 3.80 -6.82 2.79
CA GLU A 476 5.07 -7.55 2.73
C GLU A 476 5.31 -8.05 1.31
N VAL A 477 6.52 -7.86 0.80
CA VAL A 477 6.90 -8.23 -0.57
C VAL A 477 8.29 -8.84 -0.57
N THR A 478 8.54 -9.72 -1.54
CA THR A 478 9.90 -10.14 -1.90
C THR A 478 10.32 -9.37 -3.15
N CYS A 479 11.42 -8.62 -3.08
CA CYS A 479 11.91 -7.78 -4.17
C CYS A 479 13.41 -7.96 -4.41
N ALA A 480 13.91 -7.38 -5.51
CA ALA A 480 15.33 -7.38 -5.85
C ALA A 480 16.19 -6.78 -4.74
N ASN A 481 17.34 -7.41 -4.49
CA ASN A 481 18.33 -6.98 -3.52
C ASN A 481 19.73 -7.18 -4.11
N PHE A 482 20.71 -6.45 -3.60
CA PHE A 482 22.09 -6.59 -4.02
C PHE A 482 22.95 -6.84 -2.79
N THR A 483 23.43 -8.07 -2.65
CA THR A 483 24.46 -8.40 -1.66
C THR A 483 25.75 -8.74 -2.40
N ASN A 484 26.87 -8.11 -2.05
CA ASN A 484 28.23 -8.53 -2.49
C ASN A 484 28.34 -8.88 -3.99
N ASP A 485 27.91 -7.98 -4.88
CA ASP A 485 27.94 -8.13 -6.35
C ASP A 485 27.02 -9.21 -6.97
N TYR A 486 26.20 -9.91 -6.18
CA TYR A 486 25.21 -10.85 -6.73
C TYR A 486 23.99 -10.11 -7.27
N SER A 487 23.72 -10.29 -8.57
CA SER A 487 22.57 -9.73 -9.31
C SER A 487 21.32 -10.62 -9.26
N GLU A 488 21.28 -11.59 -8.35
CA GLU A 488 20.26 -12.65 -8.30
C GLU A 488 19.60 -12.80 -6.92
N THR A 489 19.92 -11.90 -5.98
CA THR A 489 19.43 -12.01 -4.60
C THR A 489 18.14 -11.27 -4.38
N PHE A 490 17.23 -11.84 -3.59
CA PHE A 490 15.99 -11.18 -3.21
C PHE A 490 15.95 -10.96 -1.69
N VAL A 491 15.12 -10.03 -1.24
CA VAL A 491 14.88 -9.75 0.18
C VAL A 491 13.41 -9.52 0.44
N GLU A 492 12.97 -9.84 1.66
CA GLU A 492 11.64 -9.49 2.15
C GLU A 492 11.67 -8.13 2.84
N THR A 493 10.67 -7.30 2.56
CA THR A 493 10.48 -5.99 3.19
C THR A 493 9.00 -5.67 3.24
N GLY A 494 8.60 -4.59 3.94
CA GLY A 494 7.21 -4.20 3.93
C GLY A 494 6.89 -2.77 4.35
N GLY A 495 5.69 -2.33 3.98
CA GLY A 495 5.16 -1.00 4.23
C GLY A 495 4.19 -0.54 3.14
N THR A 496 3.60 0.64 3.30
CA THR A 496 2.76 1.22 2.24
C THR A 496 3.55 1.52 0.96
N SER A 497 4.86 1.76 1.06
CA SER A 497 5.77 1.87 -0.10
C SER A 497 5.89 0.59 -0.90
N CYS A 498 5.59 -0.58 -0.33
CA CYS A 498 5.51 -1.84 -1.07
C CYS A 498 4.11 -2.05 -1.68
N ALA A 499 3.07 -1.54 -1.00
CA ALA A 499 1.69 -1.64 -1.44
C ALA A 499 1.38 -0.73 -2.66
N ALA A 500 1.90 0.49 -2.68
CA ALA A 500 1.74 1.43 -3.80
C ALA A 500 2.22 0.88 -5.17
N PRO A 501 3.44 0.34 -5.30
CA PRO A 501 3.93 -0.20 -6.58
C PRO A 501 3.15 -1.45 -7.03
N ILE A 502 2.56 -2.23 -6.11
CA ILE A 502 1.63 -3.31 -6.47
C ILE A 502 0.44 -2.74 -7.26
N VAL A 503 -0.19 -1.67 -6.76
CA VAL A 503 -1.32 -1.02 -7.42
C VAL A 503 -0.87 -0.32 -8.71
N SER A 504 0.33 0.25 -8.75
CA SER A 504 0.93 0.80 -9.98
C SER A 504 1.07 -0.27 -11.07
N GLY A 505 1.50 -1.47 -10.71
CA GLY A 505 1.52 -2.60 -11.62
C GLY A 505 0.12 -3.03 -12.06
N ILE A 506 -0.87 -3.10 -11.16
CA ILE A 506 -2.27 -3.44 -11.53
C ILE A 506 -2.82 -2.40 -12.53
N ALA A 507 -2.57 -1.11 -12.31
CA ALA A 507 -2.96 -0.05 -13.23
C ALA A 507 -2.33 -0.26 -14.62
N ALA A 508 -1.02 -0.61 -14.67
CA ALA A 508 -0.36 -0.92 -15.93
C ALA A 508 -0.93 -2.16 -16.65
N LEU A 509 -1.30 -3.22 -15.91
CA LEU A 509 -1.99 -4.38 -16.48
C LEU A 509 -3.31 -3.96 -17.17
N ILE A 510 -4.14 -3.18 -16.46
CA ILE A 510 -5.42 -2.67 -16.95
C ILE A 510 -5.24 -1.81 -18.20
N MET A 511 -4.25 -0.92 -18.19
CA MET A 511 -3.95 -0.05 -19.33
C MET A 511 -3.49 -0.87 -20.54
N SER A 512 -2.62 -1.87 -20.36
CA SER A 512 -2.11 -2.69 -21.47
C SER A 512 -3.18 -3.54 -22.17
N GLU A 513 -4.24 -3.94 -21.46
CA GLU A 513 -5.37 -4.69 -22.04
C GLU A 513 -6.45 -3.80 -22.68
N SER A 514 -6.34 -2.47 -22.55
CA SER A 514 -7.39 -1.52 -22.92
C SER A 514 -6.91 -0.45 -23.91
N SER A 515 -7.83 -0.02 -24.76
CA SER A 515 -7.68 1.19 -25.60
C SER A 515 -8.30 2.44 -24.96
N PHE A 516 -8.87 2.32 -23.75
CA PHE A 516 -9.45 3.43 -23.02
C PHE A 516 -8.37 4.39 -22.52
N ASN A 517 -8.64 5.68 -22.66
CA ASN A 517 -7.76 6.76 -22.20
C ASN A 517 -7.96 7.02 -20.71
N TYR A 518 -7.26 6.25 -19.88
CA TYR A 518 -7.35 6.40 -18.42
C TYR A 518 -6.74 7.71 -17.94
N THR A 519 -7.43 8.35 -17.00
CA THR A 519 -6.93 9.36 -16.06
C THR A 519 -6.88 8.74 -14.65
N THR A 520 -6.24 9.41 -13.69
CA THR A 520 -6.22 8.96 -12.29
C THR A 520 -7.63 8.68 -11.75
N GLU A 521 -8.62 9.54 -12.03
CA GLU A 521 -9.99 9.33 -11.56
C GLU A 521 -10.61 8.05 -12.16
N THR A 522 -10.59 7.90 -13.47
CA THR A 522 -11.17 6.72 -14.12
C THR A 522 -10.41 5.43 -13.79
N MET A 523 -9.11 5.53 -13.52
CA MET A 523 -8.32 4.40 -13.03
C MET A 523 -8.70 4.06 -11.59
N ARG A 524 -8.91 5.05 -10.72
CA ARG A 524 -9.42 4.85 -9.36
C ARG A 524 -10.74 4.08 -9.41
N GLU A 525 -11.72 4.56 -10.19
CA GLU A 525 -13.01 3.88 -10.37
C GLU A 525 -12.82 2.43 -10.85
N LYS A 526 -11.91 2.19 -11.79
CA LYS A 526 -11.64 0.85 -12.32
C LYS A 526 -11.01 -0.07 -11.28
N LEU A 527 -10.03 0.42 -10.51
CA LEU A 527 -9.40 -0.33 -9.42
C LEU A 527 -10.42 -0.68 -8.33
N LEU A 528 -11.26 0.28 -7.93
CA LEU A 528 -12.33 0.05 -6.96
C LEU A 528 -13.36 -0.96 -7.48
N GLN A 529 -13.67 -0.95 -8.77
CA GLN A 529 -14.54 -1.96 -9.40
C GLN A 529 -13.93 -3.36 -9.33
N LEU A 530 -12.62 -3.49 -9.55
CA LEU A 530 -11.91 -4.78 -9.51
C LEU A 530 -11.60 -5.25 -8.09
N SER A 531 -11.57 -4.34 -7.12
CA SER A 531 -11.27 -4.66 -5.72
C SER A 531 -12.23 -5.69 -5.11
N PHE A 532 -11.78 -6.31 -4.01
CA PHE A 532 -12.68 -6.95 -3.05
C PHE A 532 -13.13 -5.92 -2.02
N LYS A 533 -14.45 -5.84 -1.83
CA LYS A 533 -15.07 -4.96 -0.85
C LYS A 533 -15.20 -5.71 0.47
N ASP A 534 -15.03 -5.00 1.58
CA ASP A 534 -15.25 -5.53 2.91
C ASP A 534 -14.37 -6.76 3.23
N ALA A 535 -13.20 -6.82 2.60
CA ALA A 535 -12.24 -7.91 2.72
C ALA A 535 -11.25 -7.72 3.88
N ILE A 536 -11.22 -6.52 4.49
CA ILE A 536 -10.26 -6.15 5.52
C ILE A 536 -11.01 -5.96 6.83
N ASN A 537 -10.70 -6.80 7.80
CA ASN A 537 -11.34 -6.80 9.11
C ASN A 537 -10.91 -5.61 9.97
N ASN A 538 -11.77 -5.23 10.90
CA ASN A 538 -11.53 -4.21 11.94
C ASN A 538 -11.24 -2.79 11.42
N LEU A 539 -11.56 -2.49 10.15
CA LEU A 539 -11.52 -1.13 9.58
C LEU A 539 -12.66 -0.23 10.08
N GLU A 540 -13.67 -0.76 10.76
CA GLU A 540 -14.85 0.01 11.23
C GLU A 540 -14.73 0.56 12.67
N ASN A 541 -13.59 0.38 13.34
CA ASN A 541 -13.38 0.89 14.70
C ASN A 541 -13.46 2.44 14.75
N ILE A 542 -13.79 3.01 15.91
CA ILE A 542 -14.08 4.46 16.07
C ILE A 542 -12.92 5.39 15.65
N GLN A 543 -11.69 4.88 15.53
CA GLN A 543 -10.53 5.63 15.02
C GLN A 543 -10.40 5.62 13.49
N THR A 544 -11.05 4.69 12.79
CA THR A 544 -10.98 4.49 11.33
C THR A 544 -12.28 4.84 10.61
N ILE A 545 -13.24 5.48 11.30
CA ILE A 545 -14.51 5.97 10.75
C ILE A 545 -14.22 6.69 9.43
N ASN A 546 -14.75 6.14 8.33
CA ASN A 546 -14.61 6.60 6.92
C ASN A 546 -13.44 6.05 6.10
N THR A 547 -12.63 5.13 6.61
CA THR A 547 -11.60 4.46 5.77
C THR A 547 -12.25 3.47 4.82
N PRO A 548 -12.12 3.61 3.49
CA PRO A 548 -12.71 2.69 2.53
C PRO A 548 -12.14 1.26 2.65
N ASN A 549 -13.02 0.25 2.61
CA ASN A 549 -12.64 -1.15 2.74
C ASN A 549 -12.55 -1.81 1.36
N TYR A 550 -11.50 -1.45 0.62
CA TYR A 550 -11.23 -1.97 -0.72
C TYR A 550 -9.86 -2.64 -0.76
N TYR A 551 -9.82 -3.92 -1.09
CA TYR A 551 -8.59 -4.68 -1.27
C TYR A 551 -8.28 -4.89 -2.77
N ALA A 552 -7.07 -4.53 -3.18
CA ALA A 552 -6.63 -4.56 -4.57
C ALA A 552 -6.67 -5.97 -5.17
N ASN A 553 -7.19 -6.07 -6.39
CA ASN A 553 -7.20 -7.30 -7.17
C ASN A 553 -7.04 -6.97 -8.66
N ASN A 554 -6.36 -7.86 -9.41
CA ASN A 554 -6.07 -7.64 -10.82
C ASN A 554 -7.23 -8.05 -11.77
N GLY A 555 -8.34 -8.53 -11.22
CA GLY A 555 -9.52 -9.02 -11.93
C GLY A 555 -9.73 -10.53 -11.83
N LYS A 556 -8.71 -11.30 -11.42
CA LYS A 556 -8.85 -12.73 -11.16
C LYS A 556 -9.27 -12.97 -9.70
N ARG A 557 -10.50 -13.44 -9.50
CA ARG A 557 -11.16 -13.59 -8.19
C ARG A 557 -11.38 -15.04 -7.78
N SER A 558 -11.60 -15.95 -8.72
CA SER A 558 -11.79 -17.37 -8.44
C SER A 558 -10.61 -17.95 -7.67
N ILE A 559 -10.86 -18.92 -6.79
CA ILE A 559 -9.82 -19.61 -6.00
C ILE A 559 -9.57 -20.95 -6.65
N TYR A 560 -8.30 -21.29 -6.83
CA TYR A 560 -7.89 -22.67 -7.10
C TYR A 560 -7.08 -23.17 -5.92
N SER A 561 -6.97 -24.49 -5.77
CA SER A 561 -6.07 -25.09 -4.80
C SER A 561 -5.26 -26.19 -5.48
N PRO A 562 -3.97 -26.38 -5.11
CA PRO A 562 -3.23 -27.59 -5.47
C PRO A 562 -3.96 -28.88 -5.15
N ASP A 563 -4.88 -28.85 -4.17
CA ASP A 563 -5.72 -29.99 -3.78
C ASP A 563 -6.90 -30.20 -4.75
N ASP A 564 -7.26 -29.18 -5.55
CA ASP A 564 -8.27 -29.22 -6.60
C ASP A 564 -7.69 -29.84 -7.89
N THR A 565 -7.14 -31.05 -7.80
CA THR A 565 -6.78 -31.76 -9.04
C THR A 565 -8.04 -31.89 -9.90
N SER A 566 -7.98 -31.43 -11.15
CA SER A 566 -9.06 -31.57 -12.13
C SER A 566 -9.24 -33.05 -12.46
N VAL A 567 -9.97 -33.77 -11.60
CA VAL A 567 -10.27 -35.18 -11.82
C VAL A 567 -11.19 -35.25 -13.03
N LYS A 568 -10.64 -35.60 -14.19
CA LYS A 568 -11.45 -36.07 -15.30
C LYS A 568 -12.06 -37.41 -14.91
N CYS A 569 -13.28 -37.64 -15.36
CA CYS A 569 -14.02 -38.86 -15.09
C CYS A 569 -14.67 -39.38 -16.37
N GLY A 570 -15.18 -40.61 -16.31
CA GLY A 570 -15.88 -41.22 -17.42
C GLY A 570 -15.04 -42.24 -18.18
N SER A 571 -15.69 -42.96 -19.10
CA SER A 571 -15.13 -44.12 -19.79
C SER A 571 -13.86 -43.83 -20.61
N GLY A 572 -13.63 -42.57 -20.98
CA GLY A 572 -12.45 -42.14 -21.75
C GLY A 572 -11.14 -42.07 -20.94
N VAL A 573 -11.23 -41.93 -19.61
CA VAL A 573 -10.07 -41.88 -18.69
C VAL A 573 -10.14 -42.93 -17.58
N ASN A 574 -11.24 -43.68 -17.49
CA ASN A 574 -11.50 -44.77 -16.55
C ASN A 574 -11.27 -44.38 -15.07
N SER A 575 -11.73 -43.18 -14.71
CA SER A 575 -11.58 -42.57 -13.39
C SER A 575 -12.94 -42.10 -12.87
N SER A 576 -13.14 -42.18 -11.55
CA SER A 576 -14.37 -41.80 -10.86
C SER A 576 -14.17 -40.57 -9.97
N CYS A 577 -15.21 -39.76 -9.79
CA CYS A 577 -15.23 -38.62 -8.88
C CYS A 577 -15.36 -39.08 -7.44
N SER A 578 -14.41 -38.70 -6.58
CA SER A 578 -14.40 -39.06 -5.16
C SER A 578 -15.43 -38.30 -4.31
N SER A 579 -15.72 -37.05 -4.67
CA SER A 579 -16.62 -36.15 -3.91
C SER A 579 -17.52 -35.32 -4.83
N GLY A 580 -18.19 -35.99 -5.77
CA GLY A 580 -19.00 -35.30 -6.77
C GLY A 580 -19.65 -36.21 -7.81
N CYS A 581 -20.18 -35.60 -8.87
CA CYS A 581 -20.74 -36.30 -10.01
C CYS A 581 -19.87 -36.21 -11.26
N CYS A 582 -19.98 -37.18 -12.15
CA CYS A 582 -19.32 -37.12 -13.44
C CYS A 582 -20.26 -36.57 -14.50
N SER A 583 -19.98 -35.38 -15.01
CA SER A 583 -20.79 -34.76 -16.07
C SER A 583 -20.69 -35.50 -17.40
N LYS A 584 -21.60 -35.18 -18.33
CA LYS A 584 -21.58 -35.71 -19.70
C LYS A 584 -20.27 -35.45 -20.44
N GLU A 585 -19.63 -34.32 -20.15
CA GLU A 585 -18.36 -33.90 -20.75
C GLU A 585 -17.12 -34.54 -20.09
N GLY A 586 -17.29 -35.35 -19.04
CA GLY A 586 -16.20 -36.03 -18.33
C GLY A 586 -15.47 -35.17 -17.31
N GLU A 587 -16.15 -34.14 -16.79
CA GLU A 587 -15.66 -33.29 -15.68
C GLU A 587 -16.28 -33.76 -14.36
N CYS A 588 -15.46 -33.90 -13.31
CA CYS A 588 -15.98 -34.07 -11.95
C CYS A 588 -16.55 -32.76 -11.41
N ILE A 589 -17.86 -32.75 -11.18
CA ILE A 589 -18.58 -31.63 -10.56
C ILE A 589 -18.58 -31.85 -9.05
N SER A 590 -17.91 -30.98 -8.31
CA SER A 590 -17.94 -30.98 -6.86
C SER A 590 -19.31 -30.54 -6.34
N PHE A 591 -19.75 -31.14 -5.24
CA PHE A 591 -20.98 -30.77 -4.54
C PHE A 591 -20.96 -29.35 -3.94
N GLU A 592 -19.82 -28.68 -3.91
CA GLU A 592 -19.62 -27.45 -3.13
C GLU A 592 -19.78 -26.15 -3.92
N ASN A 593 -19.69 -26.15 -5.27
CA ASN A 593 -19.46 -24.89 -6.03
C ASN A 593 -20.15 -24.74 -7.40
N ASP A 594 -20.97 -25.67 -7.88
CA ASP A 594 -21.61 -25.53 -9.21
C ASP A 594 -22.95 -26.30 -9.29
N PRO A 595 -23.85 -25.99 -10.25
CA PRO A 595 -25.20 -26.51 -10.23
C PRO A 595 -25.20 -28.02 -10.40
N TRP A 596 -25.66 -28.70 -9.36
CA TRP A 596 -26.00 -30.11 -9.31
C TRP A 596 -26.94 -30.58 -10.46
N GLU A 597 -27.47 -29.67 -11.28
CA GLU A 597 -28.16 -30.02 -12.54
C GLU A 597 -27.28 -30.86 -13.47
N LYS A 598 -25.96 -30.65 -13.51
CA LYS A 598 -25.06 -31.53 -14.28
C LYS A 598 -24.93 -32.93 -13.69
N CYS A 599 -25.37 -33.12 -12.44
CA CYS A 599 -25.43 -34.40 -11.74
C CYS A 599 -26.75 -35.13 -11.96
N LEU A 600 -27.66 -34.55 -12.75
CA LEU A 600 -28.88 -35.21 -13.19
C LEU A 600 -28.56 -36.23 -14.28
N ILE A 601 -29.08 -37.45 -14.12
CA ILE A 601 -29.00 -38.50 -15.14
C ILE A 601 -29.65 -38.00 -16.44
N GLU A 602 -30.73 -37.22 -16.32
CA GLU A 602 -31.44 -36.58 -17.43
C GLU A 602 -30.55 -35.62 -18.23
N ASN A 603 -29.52 -35.04 -17.60
CA ASN A 603 -28.55 -34.15 -18.23
C ASN A 603 -27.25 -34.87 -18.66
N GLY A 604 -27.22 -36.20 -18.61
CA GLY A 604 -26.10 -37.01 -19.07
C GLY A 604 -25.02 -37.26 -18.03
N CYS A 605 -25.35 -37.15 -16.74
CA CYS A 605 -24.46 -37.59 -15.66
C CYS A 605 -24.12 -39.09 -15.79
N GLN A 606 -22.85 -39.43 -15.60
CA GLN A 606 -22.34 -40.80 -15.77
C GLN A 606 -22.28 -41.53 -14.41
N SER A 607 -23.33 -42.26 -14.06
CA SER A 607 -23.50 -42.91 -12.73
C SER A 607 -22.43 -43.95 -12.38
N GLU A 608 -21.71 -44.48 -13.37
CA GLU A 608 -20.60 -45.43 -13.15
C GLU A 608 -19.32 -44.75 -12.65
N PHE A 609 -19.23 -43.41 -12.76
CA PHE A 609 -18.01 -42.65 -12.49
C PHE A 609 -18.21 -41.50 -11.49
N GLY A 610 -19.32 -41.49 -10.76
CA GLY A 610 -19.62 -40.49 -9.73
C GLY A 610 -21.06 -40.59 -9.27
N TYR A 611 -21.44 -39.80 -8.27
CA TYR A 611 -22.83 -39.72 -7.82
C TYR A 611 -23.70 -39.11 -8.92
N CYS A 612 -24.79 -39.76 -9.31
CA CYS A 612 -25.80 -39.15 -10.18
C CYS A 612 -27.18 -39.39 -9.57
N THR A 613 -28.10 -38.47 -9.80
CA THR A 613 -29.47 -38.56 -9.30
C THR A 613 -30.47 -38.24 -10.39
N THR A 614 -31.75 -38.52 -10.15
CA THR A 614 -32.85 -38.06 -11.01
C THR A 614 -33.56 -36.91 -10.33
N VAL A 615 -34.39 -36.17 -11.07
CA VAL A 615 -35.21 -35.10 -10.47
C VAL A 615 -36.12 -35.66 -9.38
N GLU A 616 -36.76 -36.82 -9.62
CA GLU A 616 -37.65 -37.47 -8.64
C GLU A 616 -36.90 -37.91 -7.39
N LYS A 617 -35.73 -38.53 -7.55
CA LYS A 617 -34.93 -39.01 -6.42
C LYS A 617 -34.32 -37.86 -5.61
N ALA A 618 -33.90 -36.79 -6.28
CA ALA A 618 -33.44 -35.57 -5.60
C ALA A 618 -34.53 -34.92 -4.75
N ILE A 619 -35.78 -34.95 -5.23
CA ILE A 619 -36.93 -34.49 -4.45
C ILE A 619 -37.14 -35.39 -3.23
N GLU A 620 -37.18 -36.70 -3.39
CA GLU A 620 -37.35 -37.67 -2.29
C GLU A 620 -36.25 -37.53 -1.22
N GLU A 621 -34.98 -37.53 -1.62
CA GLU A 621 -33.83 -37.38 -0.70
C GLU A 621 -33.85 -36.03 0.02
N CYS A 622 -34.33 -34.96 -0.64
CA CYS A 622 -34.50 -33.66 0.02
C CYS A 622 -35.67 -33.65 1.03
N GLU A 623 -36.77 -34.34 0.74
CA GLU A 623 -37.88 -34.49 1.70
C GLU A 623 -37.43 -35.23 2.96
N GLU A 624 -36.60 -36.26 2.81
CA GLU A 624 -35.98 -36.98 3.93
C GLU A 624 -35.04 -36.08 4.73
N GLU A 625 -34.11 -35.37 4.07
CA GLU A 625 -33.17 -34.47 4.75
C GLU A 625 -33.90 -33.37 5.54
N VAL A 626 -34.94 -32.77 4.96
CA VAL A 626 -35.77 -31.76 5.62
C VAL A 626 -36.47 -32.36 6.84
N LYS A 627 -37.03 -33.55 6.72
CA LYS A 627 -37.73 -34.25 7.82
C LYS A 627 -36.78 -34.65 8.95
N GLU A 628 -35.60 -35.17 8.64
CA GLU A 628 -34.60 -35.56 9.64
C GLU A 628 -34.05 -34.37 10.45
N ASN A 629 -34.12 -33.17 9.86
CA ASN A 629 -33.62 -31.93 10.45
C ASN A 629 -34.75 -30.95 10.82
N GLU A 630 -35.97 -31.44 11.07
CA GLU A 630 -37.14 -30.62 11.43
C GLU A 630 -36.85 -29.67 12.60
N GLU A 631 -36.11 -30.13 13.61
CA GLU A 631 -35.71 -29.32 14.77
C GLU A 631 -34.81 -28.13 14.42
N CYS A 632 -34.12 -28.17 13.27
CA CYS A 632 -33.25 -27.12 12.78
C CYS A 632 -33.97 -26.15 11.83
N GLN A 633 -35.28 -26.28 11.60
CA GLN A 633 -35.99 -25.45 10.64
C GLN A 633 -36.50 -24.14 11.26
N PHE A 634 -35.57 -23.31 11.75
CA PHE A 634 -35.88 -21.99 12.30
C PHE A 634 -34.72 -21.01 12.12
N GLU A 635 -35.02 -19.72 12.24
CA GLU A 635 -34.04 -18.65 12.33
C GLU A 635 -34.17 -17.92 13.67
N ILE A 636 -33.08 -17.33 14.15
CA ILE A 636 -33.08 -16.51 15.36
C ILE A 636 -33.35 -15.07 14.95
N LYS A 637 -34.59 -14.64 15.15
CA LYS A 637 -35.07 -13.32 14.70
C LYS A 637 -34.70 -12.21 15.67
N GLU A 638 -34.69 -10.98 15.16
CA GLU A 638 -34.36 -9.81 15.97
C GLU A 638 -35.35 -9.56 17.12
N ASP A 639 -36.63 -9.89 16.92
CA ASP A 639 -37.74 -9.69 17.84
C ASP A 639 -37.87 -10.78 18.91
N MET A 640 -37.06 -11.85 18.86
CA MET A 640 -37.02 -12.87 19.90
C MET A 640 -36.50 -12.29 21.22
N ASN A 641 -37.17 -12.67 22.32
CA ASN A 641 -36.73 -12.31 23.66
C ASN A 641 -35.47 -13.11 24.06
N GLU A 642 -34.80 -12.66 25.14
CA GLU A 642 -33.50 -13.21 25.53
C GLU A 642 -33.58 -14.70 25.93
N SER A 643 -34.63 -15.12 26.65
CA SER A 643 -34.81 -16.52 27.06
C SER A 643 -35.04 -17.45 25.87
N GLU A 644 -35.87 -17.02 24.91
CA GLU A 644 -36.13 -17.77 23.69
C GLU A 644 -34.89 -17.84 22.80
N THR A 645 -34.16 -16.73 22.67
CA THR A 645 -32.91 -16.66 21.90
C THR A 645 -31.87 -17.64 22.43
N LEU A 646 -31.74 -17.77 23.77
CA LEU A 646 -30.79 -18.71 24.38
C LEU A 646 -31.22 -20.16 24.12
N SER A 647 -32.48 -20.50 24.37
CA SER A 647 -33.00 -21.86 24.16
C SER A 647 -32.89 -22.31 22.71
N LYS A 648 -33.29 -21.47 21.75
CA LYS A 648 -33.15 -21.77 20.32
C LYS A 648 -31.70 -21.71 19.86
N GLY A 649 -30.90 -20.87 20.49
CA GLY A 649 -29.47 -20.75 20.23
C GLY A 649 -28.66 -22.00 20.51
N GLU A 650 -28.97 -22.73 21.58
CA GLU A 650 -28.35 -24.03 21.87
C GLU A 650 -28.67 -25.06 20.78
N ILE A 651 -29.93 -25.14 20.34
CA ILE A 651 -30.33 -26.00 19.22
C ILE A 651 -29.63 -25.57 17.94
N PHE A 652 -29.60 -24.26 17.66
CA PHE A 652 -28.93 -23.69 16.49
C PHE A 652 -27.46 -24.08 16.47
N LYS A 653 -26.78 -24.06 17.62
CA LYS A 653 -25.35 -24.39 17.79
C LYS A 653 -25.03 -25.87 17.86
N SER A 654 -26.02 -26.75 17.95
CA SER A 654 -25.77 -28.20 17.90
C SER A 654 -25.05 -28.58 16.61
N ASP A 655 -24.15 -29.58 16.69
CA ASP A 655 -23.38 -30.05 15.53
C ASP A 655 -24.30 -30.42 14.37
N LYS A 656 -25.42 -31.09 14.67
CA LYS A 656 -26.43 -31.48 13.70
C LYS A 656 -27.01 -30.27 12.94
N CYS A 657 -27.49 -29.25 13.65
CA CYS A 657 -28.06 -28.07 12.99
C CYS A 657 -27.00 -27.22 12.29
N GLN A 658 -25.79 -27.10 12.85
CA GLN A 658 -24.69 -26.41 12.17
C GLN A 658 -24.32 -27.09 10.85
N THR A 659 -24.25 -28.42 10.81
CA THR A 659 -24.04 -29.19 9.58
C THR A 659 -25.18 -28.97 8.60
N PHE A 660 -26.44 -29.06 9.05
CA PHE A 660 -27.62 -28.82 8.21
C PHE A 660 -27.58 -27.43 7.58
N TYR A 661 -27.47 -26.36 8.38
CA TYR A 661 -27.44 -24.98 7.87
C TYR A 661 -26.32 -24.75 6.88
N LYS A 662 -25.09 -25.20 7.20
CA LYS A 662 -23.93 -25.09 6.30
C LYS A 662 -24.20 -25.76 4.97
N ARG A 663 -24.73 -26.99 4.97
CA ARG A 663 -25.08 -27.70 3.74
C ARG A 663 -26.11 -26.95 2.91
N GLN A 664 -27.09 -26.31 3.55
CA GLN A 664 -28.15 -25.58 2.87
C GLN A 664 -27.67 -24.29 2.20
N PHE A 665 -26.84 -23.46 2.86
CA PHE A 665 -26.36 -22.21 2.25
C PHE A 665 -25.07 -22.36 1.41
N ALA A 666 -24.30 -23.43 1.59
CA ALA A 666 -23.14 -23.77 0.77
C ALA A 666 -23.52 -24.66 -0.44
N ASN A 667 -24.82 -24.92 -0.65
CA ASN A 667 -25.34 -25.77 -1.72
C ASN A 667 -24.76 -27.20 -1.74
N GLN A 668 -24.35 -27.74 -0.60
CA GLN A 668 -23.75 -29.08 -0.46
C GLN A 668 -24.80 -30.18 -0.25
N SER A 669 -26.08 -29.87 -0.41
CA SER A 669 -27.22 -30.80 -0.31
C SER A 669 -27.90 -30.99 -1.67
N VAL A 670 -28.45 -32.19 -1.89
CA VAL A 670 -29.29 -32.52 -3.05
C VAL A 670 -30.52 -31.62 -3.15
N CYS A 671 -30.94 -30.99 -2.04
CA CYS A 671 -31.98 -29.96 -2.00
C CYS A 671 -31.69 -28.77 -2.92
N SER A 672 -30.43 -28.49 -3.25
CA SER A 672 -30.08 -27.45 -4.22
C SER A 672 -30.66 -27.70 -5.63
N ILE A 673 -30.80 -28.97 -6.03
CA ILE A 673 -31.54 -29.37 -7.24
C ILE A 673 -33.04 -29.30 -6.96
N ALA A 674 -33.48 -29.96 -5.90
CA ALA A 674 -34.89 -30.21 -5.65
C ALA A 674 -35.71 -28.91 -5.57
N LYS A 675 -35.14 -27.86 -4.95
CA LYS A 675 -35.76 -26.53 -4.80
C LYS A 675 -36.13 -25.86 -6.13
N LYS A 676 -35.54 -26.28 -7.26
CA LYS A 676 -35.91 -25.78 -8.59
C LYS A 676 -37.21 -26.39 -9.12
N TYR A 677 -37.61 -27.54 -8.59
CA TYR A 677 -38.74 -28.34 -9.08
C TYR A 677 -39.88 -28.44 -8.05
N LYS A 678 -39.59 -28.26 -6.76
CA LYS A 678 -40.57 -28.29 -5.67
C LYS A 678 -40.14 -27.38 -4.53
N SER A 679 -41.10 -26.77 -3.82
CA SER A 679 -40.85 -25.96 -2.62
C SER A 679 -40.76 -26.85 -1.37
N PHE A 680 -39.80 -26.55 -0.50
CA PHE A 680 -39.50 -27.29 0.73
C PHE A 680 -39.62 -26.43 2.00
N GLY A 681 -40.27 -25.27 1.91
CA GLY A 681 -40.57 -24.43 3.07
C GLY A 681 -39.37 -23.63 3.56
N PHE A 682 -38.88 -23.93 4.77
CA PHE A 682 -37.83 -23.13 5.43
C PHE A 682 -36.57 -22.97 4.56
N ILE A 683 -36.10 -24.06 3.97
CA ILE A 683 -34.85 -24.08 3.19
C ILE A 683 -34.93 -23.39 1.82
N ASP A 684 -36.13 -23.01 1.37
CA ASP A 684 -36.30 -22.31 0.08
C ASP A 684 -35.69 -20.91 0.12
N ASN A 685 -35.80 -20.25 1.28
CA ASN A 685 -35.34 -18.87 1.48
C ASN A 685 -34.13 -18.77 2.42
N TYR A 686 -33.72 -19.87 3.05
CA TYR A 686 -32.58 -19.89 3.97
C TYR A 686 -31.25 -19.68 3.24
N ASN A 687 -30.41 -18.78 3.75
CA ASN A 687 -29.15 -18.40 3.11
C ASN A 687 -28.07 -17.99 4.14
N LYS A 688 -26.87 -17.70 3.66
CA LYS A 688 -25.72 -17.34 4.51
C LYS A 688 -25.99 -16.10 5.38
N THR A 689 -26.73 -15.11 4.86
CA THR A 689 -27.09 -13.90 5.63
C THR A 689 -27.97 -14.24 6.82
N ILE A 690 -29.00 -15.09 6.64
CA ILE A 690 -29.88 -15.53 7.73
C ILE A 690 -29.09 -16.30 8.79
N TYR A 691 -28.19 -17.17 8.36
CA TYR A 691 -27.29 -17.90 9.27
C TYR A 691 -26.40 -16.96 10.09
N VAL A 692 -25.73 -16.01 9.44
CA VAL A 692 -24.84 -15.03 10.10
C VAL A 692 -25.63 -14.15 11.08
N ASN A 693 -26.81 -13.67 10.69
CA ASN A 693 -27.67 -12.85 11.54
C ASN A 693 -28.13 -13.64 12.79
N SER A 694 -28.59 -14.87 12.60
CA SER A 694 -29.01 -15.74 13.69
C SER A 694 -27.87 -16.01 14.67
N ASN A 695 -26.68 -16.30 14.12
CA ASN A 695 -25.47 -16.52 14.90
C ASN A 695 -25.06 -15.27 15.71
N SER A 696 -25.06 -14.10 15.07
CA SER A 696 -24.75 -12.82 15.71
C SER A 696 -25.71 -12.49 16.85
N LYS A 697 -27.02 -12.63 16.62
CA LYS A 697 -28.07 -12.38 17.63
C LYS A 697 -27.91 -13.30 18.84
N TYR A 698 -27.73 -14.60 18.61
CA TYR A 698 -27.50 -15.55 19.69
C TYR A 698 -26.27 -15.19 20.52
N ASN A 699 -25.14 -14.95 19.86
CA ASN A 699 -23.89 -14.63 20.53
C ASN A 699 -24.02 -13.36 21.38
N ASN A 700 -24.73 -12.34 20.89
CA ASN A 700 -24.98 -11.10 21.62
C ASN A 700 -25.84 -11.32 22.88
N VAL A 701 -26.90 -12.13 22.80
CA VAL A 701 -27.74 -12.44 23.98
C VAL A 701 -26.98 -13.32 24.97
N ARG A 702 -26.24 -14.32 24.49
CA ARG A 702 -25.37 -15.18 25.32
C ARG A 702 -24.33 -14.35 26.08
N LEU A 703 -23.74 -13.37 25.41
CA LEU A 703 -22.83 -12.38 26.01
C LEU A 703 -23.46 -11.64 27.18
N LYS A 704 -24.63 -11.05 26.97
CA LYS A 704 -25.36 -10.31 28.02
C LYS A 704 -25.64 -11.21 29.21
N ASN A 705 -26.04 -12.45 28.95
CA ASN A 705 -26.29 -13.45 29.99
C ASN A 705 -25.02 -13.80 30.79
N ILE A 706 -23.89 -14.01 30.09
CA ILE A 706 -22.59 -14.27 30.72
C ILE A 706 -22.16 -13.08 31.59
N VAL A 707 -22.17 -11.86 31.04
CA VAL A 707 -21.79 -10.64 31.77
C VAL A 707 -22.70 -10.43 32.99
N PHE A 708 -23.99 -10.68 32.87
CA PHE A 708 -24.93 -10.59 33.99
C PHE A 708 -24.64 -11.61 35.09
N ASN A 709 -24.41 -12.88 34.74
CA ASN A 709 -24.18 -13.96 35.71
C ASN A 709 -22.83 -13.88 36.42
N TYR A 710 -21.81 -13.35 35.73
CA TYR A 710 -20.44 -13.22 36.22
C TYR A 710 -20.02 -11.76 36.48
N ASN A 711 -21.00 -10.86 36.66
CA ASN A 711 -20.78 -9.43 36.85
C ASN A 711 -19.82 -9.11 38.01
N GLU A 712 -19.84 -9.93 39.06
CA GLU A 712 -18.95 -9.81 40.22
C GLU A 712 -17.49 -10.14 39.92
N CYS A 713 -17.24 -11.04 38.96
CA CYS A 713 -15.90 -11.39 38.49
C CYS A 713 -15.36 -10.30 37.56
N TYR A 714 -16.22 -9.79 36.67
CA TYR A 714 -15.87 -8.77 35.68
C TYR A 714 -15.56 -7.40 36.30
N ASN A 715 -16.41 -6.88 37.19
CA ASN A 715 -16.28 -5.51 37.75
C ASN A 715 -15.23 -5.36 38.87
N TYR A 716 -14.50 -6.42 39.19
CA TYR A 716 -13.52 -6.39 40.27
C TYR A 716 -12.24 -5.66 39.82
N SER A 717 -11.83 -4.59 40.52
CA SER A 717 -10.68 -3.76 40.14
C SER A 717 -9.40 -4.14 40.92
N ILE A 718 -8.28 -4.28 40.20
CA ILE A 718 -6.92 -4.38 40.77
C ILE A 718 -6.14 -3.15 40.30
N PRO A 719 -5.89 -2.15 41.18
CA PRO A 719 -5.05 -1.00 40.87
C PRO A 719 -3.58 -1.42 40.66
N ASP A 720 -2.84 -0.70 39.81
CA ASP A 720 -1.43 -0.98 39.52
C ASP A 720 -0.47 -0.72 40.71
N ASN A 721 -0.90 0.08 41.69
CA ASN A 721 -0.15 0.42 42.90
C ASN A 721 -0.86 -0.09 44.16
N ILE A 722 -0.86 -1.40 44.36
CA ILE A 722 -1.47 -2.07 45.51
C ILE A 722 -0.40 -2.79 46.33
N ASN A 723 -0.54 -2.75 47.66
CA ASN A 723 0.39 -3.49 48.54
C ASN A 723 0.18 -5.01 48.41
N GLY A 724 1.21 -5.81 48.72
CA GLY A 724 1.20 -7.25 48.50
C GLY A 724 0.11 -8.01 49.26
N GLU A 725 -0.27 -7.58 50.46
CA GLU A 725 -1.30 -8.23 51.27
C GLU A 725 -2.72 -7.97 50.74
N GLU A 726 -2.97 -6.74 50.28
CA GLU A 726 -4.25 -6.35 49.68
C GLU A 726 -4.41 -6.94 48.27
N LEU A 727 -3.33 -7.08 47.51
CA LEU A 727 -3.32 -7.78 46.22
C LEU A 727 -3.64 -9.27 46.40
N LYS A 728 -3.05 -9.93 47.40
CA LYS A 728 -3.32 -11.34 47.71
C LYS A 728 -4.80 -11.60 48.02
N LYS A 729 -5.41 -10.80 48.91
CA LYS A 729 -6.86 -10.87 49.23
C LYS A 729 -7.76 -10.63 48.01
N LYS A 730 -7.34 -9.76 47.09
CA LYS A 730 -8.09 -9.49 45.84
C LYS A 730 -7.97 -10.65 44.84
N CYS A 731 -6.81 -11.30 44.78
CA CYS A 731 -6.58 -12.46 43.92
C CYS A 731 -7.33 -13.71 44.39
N GLU A 732 -7.41 -13.98 45.70
CA GLU A 732 -8.20 -15.09 46.25
C GLU A 732 -9.68 -15.03 45.83
N LYS A 733 -10.25 -13.83 45.67
CA LYS A 733 -11.63 -13.64 45.21
C LYS A 733 -11.83 -13.94 43.71
N ILE A 734 -10.81 -13.68 42.89
CA ILE A 734 -10.82 -13.94 41.43
C ILE A 734 -10.77 -15.45 41.15
N TYR A 735 -10.14 -16.23 42.02
CA TYR A 735 -10.05 -17.68 41.90
C TYR A 735 -11.13 -18.44 42.68
N THR A 736 -12.25 -17.79 43.03
CA THR A 736 -13.43 -18.49 43.57
C THR A 736 -14.03 -19.45 42.51
N ASN A 737 -14.67 -20.55 42.94
CA ASN A 737 -15.26 -21.55 42.04
C ASN A 737 -16.16 -20.94 40.93
N LYS A 738 -16.90 -19.87 41.21
CA LYS A 738 -17.76 -19.18 40.24
C LYS A 738 -16.96 -18.37 39.22
N CYS A 739 -15.93 -17.66 39.65
CA CYS A 739 -15.05 -16.90 38.75
C CYS A 739 -14.05 -17.80 37.99
N PHE A 740 -13.76 -19.00 38.50
CA PHE A 740 -13.05 -20.04 37.78
C PHE A 740 -13.87 -20.63 36.63
N GLN A 741 -15.17 -20.88 36.83
CA GLN A 741 -16.06 -21.26 35.72
C GLN A 741 -16.09 -20.19 34.61
N PHE A 742 -16.02 -18.91 34.98
CA PHE A 742 -15.88 -17.82 34.01
C PHE A 742 -14.56 -17.90 33.24
N ILE A 743 -13.45 -18.33 33.87
CA ILE A 743 -12.16 -18.58 33.19
C ILE A 743 -12.28 -19.71 32.16
N THR A 744 -12.97 -20.80 32.49
CA THR A 744 -13.19 -21.91 31.55
C THR A 744 -14.01 -21.45 30.34
N ILE A 745 -15.09 -20.69 30.57
CA ILE A 745 -15.90 -20.09 29.51
C ILE A 745 -15.05 -19.13 28.67
N ILE A 746 -14.18 -18.33 29.27
CA ILE A 746 -13.25 -17.45 28.54
C ILE A 746 -12.32 -18.28 27.67
N ASN A 747 -11.67 -19.30 28.20
CA ASN A 747 -10.67 -20.09 27.47
C ASN A 747 -11.25 -20.89 26.29
N GLU A 748 -12.48 -21.37 26.40
CA GLU A 748 -13.18 -22.07 25.30
C GLU A 748 -13.60 -21.13 24.15
N GLU A 749 -13.71 -19.84 24.46
CA GLU A 749 -14.32 -18.82 23.61
C GLU A 749 -13.32 -17.73 23.15
N TYR A 750 -12.10 -17.67 23.71
CA TYR A 750 -11.05 -16.65 23.45
C TYR A 750 -10.49 -16.64 22.01
N GLY A 751 -10.95 -17.55 21.15
CA GLY A 751 -10.61 -17.58 19.72
C GLY A 751 -11.80 -17.35 18.76
N LYS A 752 -13.03 -17.15 19.27
CA LYS A 752 -14.26 -17.31 18.46
C LYS A 752 -15.13 -16.06 18.30
N TYR A 753 -14.76 -14.89 18.85
CA TYR A 753 -15.70 -13.76 18.98
C TYR A 753 -15.17 -12.32 18.75
N SER A 754 -16.13 -11.39 18.57
CA SER A 754 -16.02 -9.97 18.18
C SER A 754 -15.38 -9.01 19.19
N VAL A 755 -15.03 -7.81 18.72
CA VAL A 755 -14.35 -6.68 19.42
C VAL A 755 -14.88 -6.37 20.83
N SER A 756 -16.19 -6.45 21.08
CA SER A 756 -16.79 -6.20 22.41
C SER A 756 -16.39 -7.20 23.48
N MET A 757 -16.08 -8.44 23.08
CA MET A 757 -15.64 -9.51 23.96
C MET A 757 -14.16 -9.39 24.31
N LYS A 758 -13.33 -8.93 23.37
CA LYS A 758 -11.88 -8.87 23.55
C LYS A 758 -11.47 -7.94 24.69
N SER A 759 -12.06 -6.75 24.80
CA SER A 759 -11.75 -5.82 25.90
C SER A 759 -12.20 -6.34 27.26
N ILE A 760 -13.32 -7.08 27.31
CA ILE A 760 -13.83 -7.72 28.54
C ILE A 760 -12.88 -8.84 28.96
N PHE A 761 -12.45 -9.66 28.01
CA PHE A 761 -11.58 -10.82 28.23
C PHE A 761 -10.14 -10.43 28.52
N GLU A 762 -9.56 -9.48 27.79
CA GLU A 762 -8.22 -8.92 28.05
C GLU A 762 -8.17 -8.24 29.43
N ASN A 763 -9.22 -7.51 29.82
CA ASN A 763 -9.28 -6.89 31.14
C ASN A 763 -9.24 -7.95 32.26
N TYR A 764 -10.01 -9.03 32.12
CA TYR A 764 -10.01 -10.11 33.10
C TYR A 764 -8.72 -10.95 33.06
N TYR A 765 -8.17 -11.23 31.87
CA TYR A 765 -6.91 -11.94 31.68
C TYR A 765 -5.71 -11.15 32.23
N ASN A 766 -5.70 -9.83 32.07
CA ASN A 766 -4.69 -8.95 32.67
C ASN A 766 -4.76 -8.96 34.20
N LYS A 767 -5.96 -9.06 34.80
CA LYS A 767 -6.12 -9.24 36.26
C LYS A 767 -5.56 -10.59 36.72
N ILE A 768 -5.85 -11.67 35.99
CA ILE A 768 -5.28 -13.01 36.23
C ILE A 768 -3.75 -12.97 36.16
N ASN A 769 -3.19 -12.30 35.15
CA ASN A 769 -1.74 -12.13 34.98
C ASN A 769 -1.10 -11.29 36.10
N ASN A 770 -1.80 -10.28 36.61
CA ASN A 770 -1.33 -9.52 37.76
C ASN A 770 -1.34 -10.37 39.05
N CYS A 771 -2.31 -11.28 39.20
CA CYS A 771 -2.36 -12.22 40.32
C CYS A 771 -1.31 -13.33 40.23
N SER A 772 -1.01 -13.85 39.04
CA SER A 772 -0.02 -14.91 38.84
C SER A 772 1.42 -14.45 39.11
N LYS A 773 1.69 -13.15 39.01
CA LYS A 773 2.98 -12.53 39.40
C LYS A 773 3.24 -12.54 40.91
N VAL A 774 2.19 -12.59 41.73
CA VAL A 774 2.31 -12.62 43.21
C VAL A 774 2.52 -14.04 43.69
N CYS A 775 1.93 -15.01 42.98
CA CYS A 775 1.90 -16.38 43.43
C CYS A 775 1.55 -17.32 42.28
N TRP A 776 2.52 -18.19 41.98
CA TRP A 776 2.50 -19.04 40.80
C TRP A 776 1.47 -20.17 40.91
N SER A 777 1.11 -20.62 42.13
CA SER A 777 0.15 -21.72 42.33
C SER A 777 -1.30 -21.34 42.06
N LEU A 778 -1.63 -20.04 42.08
CA LEU A 778 -2.99 -19.55 41.83
C LEU A 778 -3.48 -19.92 40.44
N LYS A 779 -2.59 -20.01 39.44
CA LYS A 779 -2.93 -20.43 38.07
C LYS A 779 -3.45 -21.88 38.00
N PHE A 780 -3.18 -22.68 39.04
CA PHE A 780 -3.62 -24.06 39.19
C PHE A 780 -4.79 -24.24 40.17
N GLY A 781 -5.34 -23.14 40.70
CA GLY A 781 -6.46 -23.16 41.64
C GLY A 781 -6.07 -23.38 43.10
N TYR A 782 -4.78 -23.24 43.45
CA TYR A 782 -4.30 -23.41 44.83
C TYR A 782 -3.82 -22.07 45.42
N PRO A 783 -4.20 -21.74 46.67
CA PRO A 783 -3.80 -20.49 47.34
C PRO A 783 -2.28 -20.42 47.56
N CYS A 784 -1.79 -19.28 48.01
CA CYS A 784 -0.38 -19.08 48.33
C CYS A 784 -0.16 -19.30 49.81
N CYS A 785 0.92 -19.97 50.18
CA CYS A 785 1.26 -20.14 51.59
C CYS A 785 1.44 -18.76 52.24
N ILE A 786 0.82 -18.55 53.40
CA ILE A 786 0.81 -17.28 54.13
C ILE A 786 1.79 -17.33 55.31
N ASN A 787 1.83 -18.46 56.00
CA ASN A 787 2.49 -18.64 57.29
C ASN A 787 3.60 -19.69 57.24
N THR A 788 3.58 -20.59 56.24
CA THR A 788 4.54 -21.68 56.09
C THR A 788 5.48 -21.44 54.92
N ASN A 789 6.77 -21.66 55.19
CA ASN A 789 7.80 -21.82 54.17
C ASN A 789 8.33 -23.27 54.17
N ASN A 790 7.64 -24.19 54.85
CA ASN A 790 8.00 -25.60 54.87
C ASN A 790 7.55 -26.25 53.57
N ILE A 791 8.53 -26.72 52.80
CA ILE A 791 8.32 -27.37 51.50
C ILE A 791 7.87 -28.80 51.77
N GLU A 792 6.59 -29.08 51.49
CA GLU A 792 6.00 -30.42 51.56
C GLU A 792 6.23 -31.19 50.24
N TYR A 793 6.28 -30.47 49.12
CA TYR A 793 6.48 -31.04 47.79
C TYR A 793 7.08 -29.99 46.84
N GLU A 794 7.92 -30.37 45.89
CA GLU A 794 8.49 -29.44 44.89
C GLU A 794 8.46 -30.12 43.51
N ASP A 795 7.97 -29.38 42.51
CA ASP A 795 7.90 -29.80 41.11
C ASP A 795 8.46 -28.73 40.17
N ASN A 796 8.28 -28.93 38.87
CA ASN A 796 8.77 -28.00 37.84
C ASN A 796 8.04 -26.64 37.84
N ASP A 797 6.90 -26.53 38.53
CA ASP A 797 6.12 -25.31 38.64
C ASP A 797 6.46 -24.50 39.90
N GLY A 798 6.83 -25.17 41.00
CA GLY A 798 7.41 -24.53 42.18
C GLY A 798 7.34 -25.36 43.47
N LYS A 799 7.52 -24.67 44.59
CA LYS A 799 7.55 -25.26 45.94
C LYS A 799 6.18 -25.21 46.61
N TRP A 800 5.63 -26.35 46.98
CA TRP A 800 4.34 -26.49 47.63
C TRP A 800 4.48 -26.63 49.14
N GLY A 801 3.55 -26.02 49.88
CA GLY A 801 3.35 -26.20 51.31
C GLY A 801 1.91 -26.58 51.62
N ILE A 802 1.61 -26.84 52.89
CA ILE A 802 0.26 -27.11 53.37
C ILE A 802 -0.06 -26.16 54.53
N GLU A 803 -1.20 -25.48 54.44
CA GLU A 803 -1.75 -24.60 55.50
C GLU A 803 -3.24 -24.90 55.69
N ASP A 804 -3.68 -24.96 56.95
CA ASP A 804 -5.08 -25.25 57.31
C ASP A 804 -5.66 -26.46 56.54
N ASP A 805 -4.88 -27.54 56.40
CA ASP A 805 -5.19 -28.77 55.64
C ASP A 805 -5.40 -28.59 54.11
N HIS A 806 -4.96 -27.46 53.52
CA HIS A 806 -5.03 -27.20 52.09
C HIS A 806 -3.64 -27.00 51.46
N TRP A 807 -3.46 -27.48 50.24
CA TRP A 807 -2.24 -27.26 49.45
C TRP A 807 -2.12 -25.79 49.04
N CYS A 808 -0.91 -25.24 49.19
CA CYS A 808 -0.60 -23.87 48.83
C CYS A 808 0.77 -23.76 48.12
N GLY A 809 0.94 -22.77 47.25
CA GLY A 809 2.23 -22.47 46.64
C GLY A 809 3.07 -21.55 47.53
N ILE A 810 4.30 -21.96 47.82
CA ILE A 810 5.29 -21.16 48.53
C ILE A 810 5.89 -20.17 47.53
N THR A 811 5.77 -18.89 47.87
CA THR A 811 6.32 -17.77 47.11
C THR A 811 7.65 -17.35 47.73
N ASN A 812 8.68 -17.08 46.92
CA ASN A 812 10.00 -16.68 47.41
C ASN A 812 10.01 -15.31 48.08
#